data_AF-G1LWF6-F1
#
_entry.id   AF-G1LWF6-F1
#
_cell.length_a   1.000
_cell.length_b   1.000
_cell.length_c   1.000
_cell.angle_alpha   90.00
_cell.angle_beta   90.00
_cell.angle_gamma   90.00
#
_symmetry.space_group_name_H-M   'P 1'
#
loop_
_entity.id
_entity.type
_entity.pdbx_description
1 polymer ?
#
loop_
_entity_poly.entity_id
_entity_poly.type
_entity_poly.pdbx_seq_one_letter_code
_entity_poly.pdbx_strand_id
1 'polypeptide(L)'
;MEAGASPEPDTAEVLPQHKFDSGSLEAYLNQHLPGFGAEPEAKLTVTQYRSGQSNPTFHLRKGFRAYVLRKKPPGSLLPKAHKVDREFKVQKALFSVGFPVPKPLLYCSDPSVIGTEFYVMDHVQGRIFRDFTIPGVSPAERSAIYVAMIETLAHLHSLNVQSLQLEGYGRGAGYCKRQVSTWTEQYQAAAHQDIPAMNQLSDWLMKNLPDNDNEENLIHGDYKLDNIVFHPTEVLTSDLGHKSTRYMVPSGSLKSLFTYICLLWIFPAYGIIRFVLTLANELFSCYYFKEVIEFYVQNENSGDRWKKPLVIDKLKEMAKAEGLWNLFLPAVSGLSQVDYALIAEETGKCFFAPDVFNCQAPDTGNMEVLHLYGSEKQKQQWLEPLLQGNIASCFCMTEPGVASSDATNIECSIQRDGDSYVINGKKWWSSGAGNPKCTIALVLGRTKNASETRYKQHSMVLVPINTPGVEIIRPLSVFGYMDNFHGGHFEIHFNQVRVPATNLILGEGRGFEIAQGRLGPGRIHHCMRTVGLAERALQIMCERATQRVAFKKQLFSHEVVAHWIAESRIAIEKIRLLTLKAAHNIDTLGSAGAKKEIAMIKVAAPRAVCKIIDRAIQVCGGAGLSQDYPLANMYALTRALRLADGPDEVHLSAVAAMELRDQAAGMRSKV
;
A
#
# COMPACT_ATOMS: atom_id res chain seq x y z
N MET A 1 7.93 -24.76 -14.36
CA MET A 1 7.30 -25.65 -15.36
C MET A 1 6.06 -24.95 -15.87
N GLU A 2 5.77 -25.11 -17.17
CA GLU A 2 4.66 -24.52 -17.94
C GLU A 2 4.43 -23.00 -17.81
N ALA A 3 4.81 -22.29 -18.87
CA ALA A 3 4.41 -20.90 -19.09
C ALA A 3 2.89 -20.85 -19.39
N GLY A 4 2.09 -20.57 -18.37
CA GLY A 4 0.63 -20.60 -18.43
C GLY A 4 0.00 -19.45 -19.20
N ALA A 5 0.06 -19.50 -20.54
CA ALA A 5 -0.90 -18.85 -21.44
C ALA A 5 -0.78 -19.43 -22.86
N SER A 6 -1.67 -20.37 -23.24
CA SER A 6 -1.93 -20.61 -24.66
C SER A 6 -2.86 -19.50 -25.20
N PRO A 7 -2.77 -19.16 -26.49
CA PRO A 7 -3.02 -17.78 -26.93
C PRO A 7 -4.42 -17.54 -27.51
N GLU A 8 -5.46 -17.99 -26.80
CA GLU A 8 -6.85 -17.70 -27.19
C GLU A 8 -7.27 -16.28 -26.76
N PRO A 9 -8.04 -15.54 -27.59
CA PRO A 9 -8.46 -14.18 -27.26
C PRO A 9 -9.47 -14.16 -26.12
N ASP A 10 -9.19 -13.37 -25.07
CA ASP A 10 -10.03 -13.18 -23.89
C ASP A 10 -11.41 -12.60 -24.25
N THR A 11 -12.34 -13.52 -24.51
CA THR A 11 -13.66 -13.23 -25.05
C THR A 11 -14.75 -13.97 -24.28
N ALA A 12 -15.99 -13.56 -24.52
CA ALA A 12 -17.21 -14.09 -23.94
C ALA A 12 -18.32 -14.12 -25.01
N GLU A 13 -19.49 -14.67 -24.65
CA GLU A 13 -20.70 -14.50 -25.45
C GLU A 13 -21.02 -13.01 -25.60
N VAL A 14 -21.53 -12.62 -26.77
CA VAL A 14 -21.95 -11.23 -27.04
C VAL A 14 -23.09 -10.84 -26.10
N LEU A 15 -22.89 -9.74 -25.34
CA LEU A 15 -23.91 -9.23 -24.41
C LEU A 15 -25.22 -8.91 -25.15
N PRO A 16 -26.42 -9.15 -24.55
CA PRO A 16 -27.70 -8.96 -25.24
C PRO A 16 -27.86 -7.60 -25.91
N GLN A 17 -27.48 -6.52 -25.23
CA GLN A 17 -27.50 -5.13 -25.74
C GLN A 17 -26.52 -4.85 -26.91
N HIS A 18 -25.64 -5.80 -27.23
CA HIS A 18 -24.61 -5.68 -28.25
C HIS A 18 -24.76 -6.69 -29.39
N LYS A 19 -25.75 -7.60 -29.31
CA LYS A 19 -26.07 -8.52 -30.41
C LYS A 19 -26.48 -7.74 -31.66
N PHE A 20 -26.10 -8.26 -32.81
CA PHE A 20 -26.40 -7.76 -34.14
C PHE A 20 -26.54 -8.93 -35.10
N ASP A 21 -27.10 -8.71 -36.28
CA ASP A 21 -27.26 -9.76 -37.30
C ASP A 21 -25.90 -10.18 -37.89
N SER A 22 -25.44 -11.36 -37.50
CA SER A 22 -24.20 -11.97 -37.99
C SER A 22 -24.31 -12.46 -39.44
N GLY A 23 -25.51 -12.78 -39.92
CA GLY A 23 -25.76 -13.20 -41.30
C GLY A 23 -25.67 -12.03 -42.27
N SER A 24 -26.30 -10.90 -41.94
CA SER A 24 -26.15 -9.65 -42.70
C SER A 24 -24.70 -9.13 -42.68
N LEU A 25 -24.01 -9.23 -41.54
CA LEU A 25 -22.57 -8.95 -41.48
C LEU A 25 -21.76 -9.87 -42.40
N GLU A 26 -22.00 -11.18 -42.34
CA GLU A 26 -21.26 -12.16 -43.15
C GLU A 26 -21.46 -11.93 -44.65
N ALA A 27 -22.71 -11.69 -45.10
CA ALA A 27 -23.01 -11.36 -46.49
C ALA A 27 -22.26 -10.09 -46.94
N TYR A 28 -22.30 -9.03 -46.13
CA TYR A 28 -21.60 -7.78 -46.42
C TYR A 28 -20.08 -7.96 -46.50
N LEU A 29 -19.48 -8.69 -45.56
CA LEU A 29 -18.03 -8.95 -45.54
C LEU A 29 -17.59 -9.86 -46.68
N ASN A 30 -18.37 -10.88 -47.07
CA ASN A 30 -18.05 -11.71 -48.24
C ASN A 30 -17.98 -10.87 -49.54
N GLN A 31 -18.80 -9.83 -49.66
CA GLN A 31 -18.84 -8.94 -50.83
C GLN A 31 -17.76 -7.84 -50.79
N HIS A 32 -17.47 -7.27 -49.62
CA HIS A 32 -16.66 -6.04 -49.50
C HIS A 32 -15.26 -6.23 -48.88
N LEU A 33 -14.96 -7.38 -48.28
CA LEU A 33 -13.65 -7.67 -47.67
C LEU A 33 -12.89 -8.74 -48.47
N PRO A 34 -11.86 -8.36 -49.27
CA PRO A 34 -11.11 -9.30 -50.10
C PRO A 34 -10.55 -10.51 -49.34
N GLY A 35 -10.92 -11.71 -49.77
CA GLY A 35 -10.49 -12.97 -49.17
C GLY A 35 -11.21 -13.37 -47.88
N PHE A 36 -12.25 -12.66 -47.44
CA PHE A 36 -13.09 -13.08 -46.31
C PHE A 36 -13.91 -14.34 -46.66
N GLY A 37 -14.44 -14.41 -47.89
CA GLY A 37 -15.18 -15.57 -48.42
C GLY A 37 -14.31 -16.69 -49.00
N ALA A 38 -13.01 -16.75 -48.68
CA ALA A 38 -12.09 -17.75 -49.25
C ALA A 38 -12.40 -19.21 -48.83
N GLU A 39 -13.10 -19.38 -47.71
CA GLU A 39 -13.63 -20.67 -47.24
C GLU A 39 -15.18 -20.55 -47.17
N PRO A 40 -15.93 -20.88 -48.24
CA PRO A 40 -17.38 -20.68 -48.29
C PRO A 40 -18.16 -21.52 -47.28
N GLU A 41 -17.64 -22.70 -46.93
CA GLU A 41 -18.26 -23.64 -45.98
C GLU A 41 -18.00 -23.28 -44.51
N ALA A 42 -17.03 -22.40 -44.23
CA ALA A 42 -16.65 -22.03 -42.88
C ALA A 42 -17.63 -20.99 -42.30
N LYS A 43 -18.36 -21.35 -41.24
CA LYS A 43 -19.30 -20.47 -40.54
C LYS A 43 -18.57 -19.32 -39.84
N LEU A 44 -19.09 -18.10 -39.96
CA LEU A 44 -18.65 -16.96 -39.15
C LEU A 44 -18.99 -17.19 -37.66
N THR A 45 -17.97 -17.16 -36.80
CA THR A 45 -18.11 -17.14 -35.34
C THR A 45 -17.85 -15.74 -34.81
N VAL A 46 -18.70 -15.26 -33.91
CA VAL A 46 -18.60 -13.91 -33.30
C VAL A 46 -18.56 -14.04 -31.78
N THR A 47 -17.51 -13.53 -31.15
CA THR A 47 -17.39 -13.40 -29.68
C THR A 47 -17.04 -11.96 -29.29
N GLN A 48 -17.34 -11.56 -28.06
CA GLN A 48 -17.08 -10.19 -27.58
C GLN A 48 -15.86 -10.19 -26.64
N TYR A 49 -14.95 -9.23 -26.78
CA TYR A 49 -13.88 -9.04 -25.79
C TYR A 49 -14.44 -8.53 -24.46
N ARG A 50 -13.85 -8.97 -23.34
CA ARG A 50 -14.31 -8.56 -21.99
C ARG A 50 -13.98 -7.10 -21.66
N SER A 51 -12.93 -6.56 -22.26
CA SER A 51 -12.47 -5.17 -22.15
C SER A 51 -12.90 -4.32 -23.36
N GLY A 52 -12.60 -3.01 -23.32
CA GLY A 52 -12.89 -2.09 -24.44
C GLY A 52 -14.31 -1.49 -24.45
N GLN A 53 -14.91 -1.30 -23.27
CA GLN A 53 -16.30 -0.87 -23.05
C GLN A 53 -16.74 0.39 -23.84
N SER A 54 -15.82 1.33 -24.12
CA SER A 54 -16.15 2.58 -24.83
C SER A 54 -16.69 2.35 -26.25
N ASN A 55 -16.08 1.45 -27.03
CA ASN A 55 -16.56 1.09 -28.36
C ASN A 55 -16.55 -0.44 -28.45
N PRO A 56 -17.73 -1.10 -28.37
CA PRO A 56 -17.84 -2.56 -28.32
C PRO A 56 -17.00 -3.25 -29.40
N THR A 57 -16.16 -4.18 -28.94
CA THR A 57 -15.10 -4.81 -29.74
C THR A 57 -15.32 -6.32 -29.76
N PHE A 58 -15.30 -6.90 -30.95
CA PHE A 58 -15.67 -8.29 -31.22
C PHE A 58 -14.55 -9.00 -31.97
N HIS A 59 -14.31 -10.25 -31.58
CA HIS A 59 -13.47 -11.18 -32.31
C HIS A 59 -14.34 -11.93 -33.33
N LEU A 60 -13.96 -11.83 -34.60
CA LEU A 60 -14.59 -12.54 -35.71
C LEU A 60 -13.66 -13.65 -36.18
N ARG A 61 -14.15 -14.88 -36.28
CA ARG A 61 -13.38 -16.01 -36.84
C ARG A 61 -14.15 -16.64 -37.98
N LYS A 62 -13.51 -16.77 -39.14
CA LYS A 62 -14.03 -17.51 -40.30
C LYS A 62 -12.91 -18.34 -40.90
N GLY A 63 -13.07 -19.66 -40.83
CA GLY A 63 -12.01 -20.61 -41.19
C GLY A 63 -10.77 -20.43 -40.32
N PHE A 64 -9.61 -20.34 -40.96
CA PHE A 64 -8.33 -20.05 -40.30
C PHE A 64 -8.07 -18.56 -40.05
N ARG A 65 -8.93 -17.65 -40.55
CA ARG A 65 -8.72 -16.19 -40.42
C ARG A 65 -9.47 -15.61 -39.22
N ALA A 66 -8.80 -14.69 -38.54
CA ALA A 66 -9.31 -13.95 -37.40
C ALA A 66 -9.25 -12.43 -37.68
N TYR A 67 -10.32 -11.72 -37.31
CA TYR A 67 -10.47 -10.28 -37.48
C TYR A 67 -11.03 -9.65 -36.21
N VAL A 68 -10.86 -8.34 -36.05
CA VAL A 68 -11.48 -7.57 -34.98
C VAL A 68 -12.44 -6.55 -35.56
N LEU A 69 -13.70 -6.63 -35.17
CA LEU A 69 -14.73 -5.63 -35.48
C LEU A 69 -14.91 -4.68 -34.31
N ARG A 70 -14.98 -3.38 -34.57
CA ARG A 70 -15.45 -2.38 -33.60
C ARG A 70 -16.68 -1.69 -34.17
N LYS A 71 -17.69 -1.51 -33.31
CA LYS A 71 -18.93 -0.81 -33.67
C LYS A 71 -19.23 0.27 -32.65
N LYS A 72 -20.03 1.24 -33.06
CA LYS A 72 -20.55 2.29 -32.18
C LYS A 72 -21.51 1.69 -31.14
N PRO A 73 -21.44 2.09 -29.86
CA PRO A 73 -22.34 1.58 -28.82
C PRO A 73 -23.81 1.99 -29.08
N PRO A 74 -24.78 1.22 -28.58
CA PRO A 74 -26.21 1.56 -28.68
C PRO A 74 -26.59 2.70 -27.71
N GLY A 75 -27.73 3.35 -27.98
CA GLY A 75 -28.36 4.32 -27.08
C GLY A 75 -28.06 5.79 -27.38
N SER A 76 -28.55 6.67 -26.50
CA SER A 76 -28.36 8.13 -26.60
C SER A 76 -26.94 8.52 -26.17
N LEU A 77 -26.03 8.64 -27.13
CA LEU A 77 -24.62 8.95 -26.88
C LEU A 77 -24.38 10.46 -26.75
N LEU A 78 -23.37 10.82 -25.94
CA LEU A 78 -22.91 12.20 -25.80
C LEU A 78 -22.42 12.76 -27.16
N PRO A 79 -22.74 14.02 -27.51
CA PRO A 79 -22.27 14.64 -28.74
C PRO A 79 -20.75 14.57 -28.88
N LYS A 80 -20.28 14.09 -30.04
CA LYS A 80 -18.85 13.92 -30.42
C LYS A 80 -18.11 12.75 -29.75
N ALA A 81 -18.73 11.98 -28.86
CA ALA A 81 -18.17 10.73 -28.36
C ALA A 81 -18.30 9.58 -29.39
N HIS A 82 -17.58 8.47 -29.17
CA HIS A 82 -17.75 7.19 -29.89
C HIS A 82 -17.65 7.23 -31.43
N LYS A 83 -16.73 8.05 -31.95
CA LYS A 83 -16.50 8.21 -33.40
C LYS A 83 -15.61 7.11 -33.98
N VAL A 84 -16.22 5.98 -34.32
CA VAL A 84 -15.55 4.83 -34.97
C VAL A 84 -14.99 5.16 -36.36
N ASP A 85 -15.59 6.13 -37.08
CA ASP A 85 -15.08 6.66 -38.35
C ASP A 85 -13.69 7.31 -38.19
N ARG A 86 -13.49 8.03 -37.08
CA ARG A 86 -12.23 8.69 -36.74
C ARG A 86 -11.16 7.68 -36.33
N GLU A 87 -11.52 6.65 -35.56
CA GLU A 87 -10.58 5.57 -35.22
C GLU A 87 -10.02 4.92 -36.48
N PHE A 88 -10.90 4.52 -37.41
CA PHE A 88 -10.50 3.87 -38.66
C PHE A 88 -9.59 4.75 -39.52
N LYS A 89 -9.92 6.05 -39.68
CA LYS A 89 -9.13 6.98 -40.50
C LYS A 89 -7.73 7.25 -39.91
N VAL A 90 -7.64 7.50 -38.60
CA VAL A 90 -6.33 7.68 -37.92
C VAL A 90 -5.50 6.39 -38.01
N GLN A 91 -6.12 5.24 -37.76
CA GLN A 91 -5.46 3.94 -37.88
C GLN A 91 -4.97 3.66 -39.32
N LYS A 92 -5.72 4.09 -40.34
CA LYS A 92 -5.32 3.94 -41.75
C LYS A 92 -4.15 4.85 -42.12
N ALA A 93 -4.14 6.09 -41.64
CA ALA A 93 -3.02 7.01 -41.83
C ALA A 93 -1.74 6.46 -41.18
N LEU A 94 -1.82 6.03 -39.91
CA LEU A 94 -0.69 5.45 -39.18
C LEU A 94 -0.16 4.16 -39.83
N PHE A 95 -1.05 3.25 -40.25
CA PHE A 95 -0.64 2.05 -40.96
C PHE A 95 0.10 2.37 -42.27
N SER A 96 -0.32 3.43 -42.99
CA SER A 96 0.28 3.80 -44.27
C SER A 96 1.73 4.30 -44.18
N VAL A 97 2.14 4.80 -43.01
CA VAL A 97 3.54 5.20 -42.73
C VAL A 97 4.33 4.12 -41.98
N GLY A 98 3.80 2.90 -41.86
CA GLY A 98 4.47 1.79 -41.18
C GLY A 98 4.46 1.88 -39.64
N PHE A 99 3.72 2.83 -39.05
CA PHE A 99 3.56 2.89 -37.59
C PHE A 99 2.82 1.60 -37.13
N PRO A 100 3.25 0.96 -36.01
CA PRO A 100 2.89 -0.43 -35.71
C PRO A 100 1.44 -0.61 -35.27
N VAL A 101 0.51 -0.75 -36.21
CA VAL A 101 -0.94 -0.82 -35.94
C VAL A 101 -1.61 -2.01 -36.61
N PRO A 102 -2.72 -2.58 -36.08
CA PRO A 102 -3.49 -3.58 -36.79
C PRO A 102 -3.98 -2.97 -38.10
N LYS A 103 -3.78 -3.68 -39.20
CA LYS A 103 -4.16 -3.22 -40.53
C LYS A 103 -5.67 -2.95 -40.59
N PRO A 104 -6.12 -1.70 -40.79
CA PRO A 104 -7.53 -1.41 -40.97
C PRO A 104 -7.95 -1.93 -42.36
N LEU A 105 -8.99 -2.76 -42.39
CA LEU A 105 -9.40 -3.48 -43.59
C LEU A 105 -10.61 -2.85 -44.27
N LEU A 106 -11.66 -2.56 -43.51
CA LEU A 106 -12.94 -2.10 -44.02
C LEU A 106 -13.63 -1.19 -43.00
N TYR A 107 -14.34 -0.17 -43.48
CA TYR A 107 -15.25 0.67 -42.69
C TYR A 107 -16.60 0.72 -43.39
N CYS A 108 -17.68 0.55 -42.62
CA CYS A 108 -19.05 0.63 -43.08
C CYS A 108 -19.78 1.75 -42.32
N SER A 109 -20.17 2.78 -43.06
CA SER A 109 -21.00 3.88 -42.55
C SER A 109 -22.50 3.58 -42.62
N ASP A 110 -22.92 2.52 -43.31
CA ASP A 110 -24.33 2.17 -43.47
C ASP A 110 -24.85 1.42 -42.22
N PRO A 111 -25.78 1.99 -41.45
CA PRO A 111 -26.37 1.32 -40.29
C PRO A 111 -27.29 0.16 -40.67
N SER A 112 -27.72 0.02 -41.93
CA SER A 112 -28.64 -1.04 -42.36
C SER A 112 -28.04 -2.45 -42.18
N VAL A 113 -26.71 -2.57 -42.23
CA VAL A 113 -26.00 -3.86 -42.24
C VAL A 113 -26.01 -4.56 -40.87
N ILE A 114 -25.74 -3.83 -39.77
CA ILE A 114 -25.72 -4.39 -38.40
C ILE A 114 -26.40 -3.49 -37.34
N GLY A 115 -27.25 -2.55 -37.78
CA GLY A 115 -27.90 -1.55 -36.93
C GLY A 115 -27.03 -0.37 -36.52
N THR A 116 -25.76 -0.30 -36.93
CA THR A 116 -24.84 0.79 -36.56
C THR A 116 -23.57 0.84 -37.43
N GLU A 117 -22.85 1.95 -37.39
CA GLU A 117 -21.53 2.11 -38.05
C GLU A 117 -20.47 1.20 -37.40
N PHE A 118 -19.59 0.62 -38.22
CA PHE A 118 -18.52 -0.27 -37.76
C PHE A 118 -17.29 -0.24 -38.66
N TYR A 119 -16.18 -0.75 -38.13
CA TYR A 119 -14.99 -1.07 -38.93
C TYR A 119 -14.37 -2.40 -38.51
N VAL A 120 -13.64 -3.01 -39.46
CA VAL A 120 -12.96 -4.30 -39.33
C VAL A 120 -11.47 -4.11 -39.60
N MET A 121 -10.63 -4.81 -38.84
CA MET A 121 -9.18 -4.82 -38.99
C MET A 121 -8.61 -6.21 -38.69
N ASP A 122 -7.34 -6.44 -39.03
CA ASP A 122 -6.65 -7.69 -38.70
C ASP A 122 -6.63 -7.95 -37.18
N HIS A 123 -6.73 -9.22 -36.79
CA HIS A 123 -6.48 -9.67 -35.42
C HIS A 123 -4.97 -9.79 -35.18
N VAL A 124 -4.44 -9.03 -34.22
CA VAL A 124 -3.03 -9.12 -33.81
C VAL A 124 -2.94 -10.00 -32.58
N GLN A 125 -2.26 -11.13 -32.70
CA GLN A 125 -2.00 -12.06 -31.61
C GLN A 125 -0.77 -11.61 -30.81
N GLY A 126 -0.85 -11.63 -29.48
CA GLY A 126 0.25 -11.18 -28.62
C GLY A 126 -0.07 -11.19 -27.13
N ARG A 127 0.89 -10.74 -26.32
CA ARG A 127 0.79 -10.62 -24.86
C ARG A 127 0.13 -9.28 -24.51
N ILE A 128 -0.85 -9.29 -23.60
CA ILE A 128 -1.49 -8.07 -23.07
C ILE A 128 -1.38 -8.09 -21.55
N PHE A 129 -0.56 -7.21 -21.00
CA PHE A 129 -0.31 -7.14 -19.56
C PHE A 129 -1.35 -6.23 -18.89
N ARG A 130 -2.37 -6.84 -18.28
CA ARG A 130 -3.40 -6.14 -17.50
C ARG A 130 -2.92 -5.77 -16.08
N ASP A 131 -1.83 -6.37 -15.64
CA ASP A 131 -1.16 -6.07 -14.37
C ASP A 131 0.12 -5.27 -14.65
N PHE A 132 0.19 -4.06 -14.08
CA PHE A 132 1.33 -3.16 -14.20
C PHE A 132 2.58 -3.66 -13.47
N THR A 133 2.49 -4.66 -12.59
CA THR A 133 3.68 -5.29 -11.99
C THR A 133 4.38 -6.26 -12.93
N ILE A 134 3.73 -6.67 -14.03
CA ILE A 134 4.20 -7.64 -15.01
C ILE A 134 4.76 -8.91 -14.32
N PRO A 135 3.89 -9.69 -13.63
CA PRO A 135 4.31 -10.86 -12.86
C PRO A 135 4.84 -11.96 -13.78
N GLY A 136 5.83 -12.72 -13.28
CA GLY A 136 6.50 -13.78 -14.04
C GLY A 136 7.51 -13.30 -15.11
N VAL A 137 7.63 -11.99 -15.34
CA VAL A 137 8.60 -11.40 -16.28
C VAL A 137 9.85 -10.90 -15.54
N SER A 138 11.02 -11.17 -16.12
CA SER A 138 12.31 -10.79 -15.53
C SER A 138 12.50 -9.26 -15.45
N PRO A 139 13.34 -8.74 -14.53
CA PRO A 139 13.60 -7.30 -14.45
C PRO A 139 14.12 -6.69 -15.77
N ALA A 140 14.96 -7.41 -16.52
CA ALA A 140 15.50 -6.96 -17.80
C ALA A 140 14.41 -6.85 -18.88
N GLU A 141 13.57 -7.89 -19.02
CA GLU A 141 12.46 -7.88 -19.97
C GLU A 141 11.39 -6.84 -19.57
N ARG A 142 11.13 -6.65 -18.27
CA ARG A 142 10.24 -5.61 -17.76
C ARG A 142 10.74 -4.20 -18.11
N SER A 143 12.04 -3.93 -17.94
CA SER A 143 12.65 -2.67 -18.39
C SER A 143 12.47 -2.47 -19.89
N ALA A 144 12.72 -3.50 -20.70
CA ALA A 144 12.57 -3.40 -22.16
C ALA A 144 11.12 -3.20 -22.61
N ILE A 145 10.13 -3.78 -21.92
CA ILE A 145 8.70 -3.51 -22.14
C ILE A 145 8.40 -2.01 -21.96
N TYR A 146 8.86 -1.40 -20.86
CA TYR A 146 8.63 0.03 -20.62
C TYR A 146 9.42 0.93 -21.58
N VAL A 147 10.65 0.56 -21.96
CA VAL A 147 11.42 1.26 -23.00
C VAL A 147 10.67 1.23 -24.32
N ALA A 148 10.20 0.07 -24.78
CA ALA A 148 9.44 -0.06 -26.03
C ALA A 148 8.11 0.72 -26.02
N MET A 149 7.46 0.85 -24.86
CA MET A 149 6.30 1.75 -24.70
C MET A 149 6.68 3.22 -24.89
N ILE A 150 7.77 3.66 -24.27
CA ILE A 150 8.26 5.04 -24.38
C ILE A 150 8.71 5.35 -25.81
N GLU A 151 9.43 4.42 -26.46
CA GLU A 151 9.87 4.53 -27.85
C GLU A 151 8.68 4.56 -28.83
N THR A 152 7.69 3.68 -28.67
CA THR A 152 6.48 3.69 -29.50
C THR A 152 5.74 5.03 -29.36
N LEU A 153 5.65 5.56 -28.14
CA LEU A 153 4.98 6.83 -27.87
C LEU A 153 5.78 8.02 -28.42
N ALA A 154 7.11 8.01 -28.31
CA ALA A 154 7.98 9.02 -28.89
C ALA A 154 7.90 9.01 -30.43
N HIS A 155 7.88 7.83 -31.05
CA HIS A 155 7.68 7.67 -32.49
C HIS A 155 6.30 8.21 -32.90
N LEU A 156 5.22 7.89 -32.18
CA LEU A 156 3.88 8.46 -32.45
C LEU A 156 3.89 9.99 -32.43
N HIS A 157 4.56 10.59 -31.45
CA HIS A 157 4.68 12.04 -31.30
C HIS A 157 5.59 12.70 -32.36
N SER A 158 6.52 11.95 -32.97
CA SER A 158 7.34 12.47 -34.09
C SER A 158 6.60 12.53 -35.43
N LEU A 159 5.44 11.88 -35.56
CA LEU A 159 4.68 11.87 -36.80
C LEU A 159 3.94 13.20 -37.01
N ASN A 160 4.20 13.83 -38.15
CA ASN A 160 3.60 15.10 -38.52
C ASN A 160 2.15 14.92 -39.03
N VAL A 161 1.21 15.63 -38.42
CA VAL A 161 -0.25 15.52 -38.68
C VAL A 161 -0.62 15.88 -40.14
N GLN A 162 0.11 16.81 -40.77
CA GLN A 162 -0.10 17.21 -42.18
C GLN A 162 0.37 16.10 -43.12
N SER A 163 1.55 15.51 -42.87
CA SER A 163 2.03 14.36 -43.67
C SER A 163 1.11 13.14 -43.62
N LEU A 164 0.33 13.00 -42.54
CA LEU A 164 -0.68 11.96 -42.35
C LEU A 164 -2.05 12.28 -42.97
N GLN A 165 -2.22 13.46 -43.58
CA GLN A 165 -3.51 13.97 -44.10
C GLN A 165 -4.61 14.02 -43.02
N LEU A 166 -4.22 14.38 -41.80
CA LEU A 166 -5.09 14.50 -40.63
C LEU A 166 -5.36 15.96 -40.24
N GLU A 167 -5.18 16.93 -41.16
CA GLU A 167 -5.52 18.33 -40.89
C GLU A 167 -7.00 18.48 -40.48
N GLY A 168 -7.27 19.35 -39.51
CA GLY A 168 -8.63 19.58 -39.00
C GLY A 168 -9.22 18.46 -38.13
N TYR A 169 -8.46 17.40 -37.79
CA TYR A 169 -8.93 16.39 -36.82
C TYR A 169 -9.12 16.96 -35.40
N GLY A 170 -8.20 17.83 -34.99
CA GLY A 170 -8.18 18.54 -33.71
C GLY A 170 -8.74 19.95 -33.78
N ARG A 171 -8.48 20.76 -32.73
CA ARG A 171 -8.76 22.21 -32.70
C ARG A 171 -7.49 23.07 -32.78
N GLY A 172 -6.35 22.46 -33.13
CA GLY A 172 -5.06 23.13 -33.29
C GLY A 172 -4.53 23.80 -32.02
N ALA A 173 -3.83 24.92 -32.20
CA ALA A 173 -3.25 25.76 -31.15
C ALA A 173 -4.17 26.04 -29.93
N GLY A 174 -3.58 26.18 -28.75
CA GLY A 174 -4.28 26.45 -27.48
C GLY A 174 -4.79 25.20 -26.76
N TYR A 175 -4.07 24.07 -26.82
CA TYR A 175 -4.49 22.83 -26.17
C TYR A 175 -4.46 22.90 -24.64
N CYS A 176 -3.31 23.21 -24.04
CA CYS A 176 -3.14 23.30 -22.60
C CYS A 176 -4.17 24.27 -22.01
N LYS A 177 -4.37 25.44 -22.63
CA LYS A 177 -5.41 26.38 -22.23
C LYS A 177 -6.80 25.75 -22.22
N ARG A 178 -7.19 25.08 -23.32
CA ARG A 178 -8.49 24.39 -23.41
C ARG A 178 -8.64 23.25 -22.41
N GLN A 179 -7.59 22.47 -22.14
CA GLN A 179 -7.67 21.38 -21.16
C GLN A 179 -7.93 21.93 -19.76
N VAL A 180 -7.16 22.94 -19.33
CA VAL A 180 -7.38 23.57 -18.02
C VAL A 180 -8.77 24.20 -17.96
N SER A 181 -9.20 24.98 -18.95
CA SER A 181 -10.55 25.56 -18.97
C SER A 181 -11.66 24.50 -18.92
N THR A 182 -11.55 23.44 -19.73
CA THR A 182 -12.55 22.34 -19.77
C THR A 182 -12.61 21.60 -18.43
N TRP A 183 -11.46 21.33 -17.83
CA TRP A 183 -11.38 20.68 -16.51
C TRP A 183 -11.96 21.57 -15.41
N THR A 184 -11.66 22.86 -15.40
CA THR A 184 -12.24 23.84 -14.47
C THR A 184 -13.77 23.91 -14.60
N GLU A 185 -14.30 24.01 -15.83
CA GLU A 185 -15.75 24.03 -16.09
C GLU A 185 -16.42 22.73 -15.62
N GLN A 186 -15.83 21.56 -15.92
CA GLN A 186 -16.36 20.26 -15.48
C GLN A 186 -16.31 20.09 -13.96
N TYR A 187 -15.22 20.51 -13.33
CA TYR A 187 -15.08 20.50 -11.87
C TYR A 187 -16.15 21.40 -11.23
N GLN A 188 -16.32 22.63 -11.70
CA GLN A 188 -17.34 23.55 -11.19
C GLN A 188 -18.77 23.01 -11.39
N ALA A 189 -19.07 22.39 -12.53
CA ALA A 189 -20.38 21.79 -12.81
C ALA A 189 -20.67 20.54 -11.95
N ALA A 190 -19.63 19.83 -11.50
CA ALA A 190 -19.74 18.66 -10.62
C ALA A 190 -19.58 18.98 -9.13
N ALA A 191 -19.19 20.21 -8.77
CA ALA A 191 -18.92 20.61 -7.40
C ALA A 191 -20.22 20.78 -6.60
N HIS A 192 -20.44 19.91 -5.62
CA HIS A 192 -21.55 20.02 -4.66
C HIS A 192 -21.24 20.91 -3.44
N GLN A 193 -19.98 21.34 -3.30
CA GLN A 193 -19.48 22.24 -2.25
C GLN A 193 -18.26 23.00 -2.77
N ASP A 194 -17.97 24.16 -2.21
CA ASP A 194 -16.74 24.89 -2.53
C ASP A 194 -15.50 24.20 -1.95
N ILE A 195 -14.42 24.12 -2.73
CA ILE A 195 -13.12 23.57 -2.29
C ILE A 195 -12.03 24.58 -2.67
N PRO A 196 -11.65 25.50 -1.74
CA PRO A 196 -10.73 26.60 -2.04
C PRO A 196 -9.38 26.16 -2.66
N ALA A 197 -8.87 24.99 -2.29
CA ALA A 197 -7.64 24.43 -2.86
C ALA A 197 -7.77 24.08 -4.36
N MET A 198 -8.95 23.60 -4.80
CA MET A 198 -9.20 23.32 -6.22
C MET A 198 -9.33 24.61 -7.03
N ASN A 199 -9.95 25.64 -6.45
CA ASN A 199 -10.04 26.97 -7.07
C ASN A 199 -8.64 27.58 -7.22
N GLN A 200 -7.81 27.52 -6.17
CA GLN A 200 -6.41 27.96 -6.22
C GLN A 200 -5.59 27.19 -7.26
N LEU A 201 -5.78 25.87 -7.38
CA LEU A 201 -5.11 25.06 -8.39
C LEU A 201 -5.55 25.44 -9.81
N SER A 202 -6.86 25.63 -10.04
CA SER A 202 -7.41 26.10 -11.30
C SER A 202 -6.85 27.47 -11.71
N ASP A 203 -6.87 28.42 -10.78
CA ASP A 203 -6.28 29.75 -10.96
C ASP A 203 -4.78 29.68 -11.28
N TRP A 204 -4.05 28.84 -10.57
CA TRP A 204 -2.62 28.66 -10.78
C TRP A 204 -2.34 28.05 -12.14
N LEU A 205 -3.05 26.98 -12.53
CA LEU A 205 -2.90 26.35 -13.84
C LEU A 205 -3.21 27.31 -15.00
N MET A 206 -4.24 28.15 -14.88
CA MET A 206 -4.57 29.16 -15.89
C MET A 206 -3.54 30.30 -15.96
N LYS A 207 -2.89 30.65 -14.84
CA LYS A 207 -1.83 31.68 -14.76
C LYS A 207 -0.44 31.15 -15.18
N ASN A 208 -0.22 29.84 -15.13
CA ASN A 208 1.06 29.19 -15.43
C ASN A 208 0.96 28.25 -16.64
N LEU A 209 0.14 28.62 -17.63
CA LEU A 209 0.10 27.95 -18.93
C LEU A 209 1.46 28.13 -19.66
N PRO A 210 1.89 27.16 -20.49
CA PRO A 210 3.10 27.32 -21.29
C PRO A 210 3.00 28.53 -22.25
N ASP A 211 4.09 29.29 -22.38
CA ASP A 211 4.14 30.48 -23.27
C ASP A 211 3.90 30.15 -24.75
N ASN A 212 4.15 28.88 -25.14
CA ASN A 212 3.85 28.34 -26.46
C ASN A 212 2.98 27.07 -26.32
N ASP A 213 1.75 27.15 -26.84
CA ASP A 213 0.73 26.09 -26.85
C ASP A 213 0.23 25.85 -28.29
N ASN A 214 1.07 26.14 -29.29
CA ASN A 214 0.72 26.09 -30.72
C ASN A 214 1.11 24.77 -31.41
N GLU A 215 1.70 23.81 -30.68
CA GLU A 215 2.14 22.53 -31.24
C GLU A 215 0.97 21.61 -31.57
N GLU A 216 0.91 21.11 -32.80
CA GLU A 216 -0.11 20.18 -33.29
C GLU A 216 0.46 18.76 -33.43
N ASN A 217 0.60 18.05 -32.32
CA ASN A 217 1.07 16.67 -32.28
C ASN A 217 -0.07 15.67 -32.07
N LEU A 218 0.10 14.45 -32.60
CA LEU A 218 -0.84 13.35 -32.43
C LEU A 218 -0.64 12.69 -31.05
N ILE A 219 -1.55 12.94 -30.10
CA ILE A 219 -1.50 12.36 -28.76
C ILE A 219 -2.43 11.15 -28.62
N HIS A 220 -1.98 10.16 -27.85
CA HIS A 220 -2.80 9.02 -27.44
C HIS A 220 -3.36 9.21 -26.02
N GLY A 221 -4.65 9.50 -25.90
CA GLY A 221 -5.31 9.89 -24.64
C GLY A 221 -5.52 8.78 -23.61
N ASP A 222 -5.35 7.50 -23.99
CA ASP A 222 -5.47 6.34 -23.10
C ASP A 222 -4.27 5.38 -23.29
N TYR A 223 -3.04 5.92 -23.31
CA TYR A 223 -1.83 5.13 -23.57
C TYR A 223 -1.32 4.48 -22.29
N LYS A 224 -1.58 3.18 -22.14
CA LYS A 224 -1.30 2.39 -20.93
C LYS A 224 -1.08 0.92 -21.27
N LEU A 225 -0.40 0.21 -20.38
CA LEU A 225 0.11 -1.15 -20.59
C LEU A 225 -0.98 -2.16 -21.02
N ASP A 226 -2.18 -2.08 -20.45
CA ASP A 226 -3.32 -2.98 -20.73
C ASP A 226 -4.02 -2.71 -22.07
N ASN A 227 -3.72 -1.58 -22.71
CA ASN A 227 -4.16 -1.24 -24.08
C ASN A 227 -3.11 -1.62 -25.14
N ILE A 228 -2.00 -2.24 -24.77
CA ILE A 228 -0.88 -2.54 -25.68
C ILE A 228 -0.72 -4.04 -25.88
N VAL A 229 -0.58 -4.45 -27.15
CA VAL A 229 -0.31 -5.83 -27.55
C VAL A 229 1.19 -5.98 -27.85
N PHE A 230 1.89 -6.78 -27.05
CA PHE A 230 3.31 -7.10 -27.23
C PHE A 230 3.49 -8.42 -27.99
N HIS A 231 4.66 -8.64 -28.60
CA HIS A 231 4.92 -9.88 -29.36
C HIS A 231 4.73 -11.14 -28.49
N PRO A 232 4.14 -12.24 -29.00
CA PRO A 232 3.88 -13.44 -28.20
C PRO A 232 5.13 -14.11 -27.63
N THR A 233 6.25 -14.07 -28.36
CA THR A 233 7.45 -14.87 -28.06
C THR A 233 8.78 -14.11 -28.14
N GLU A 234 8.81 -12.88 -28.65
CA GLU A 234 10.06 -12.13 -28.75
C GLU A 234 10.31 -11.40 -27.43
N VAL A 235 11.51 -11.61 -26.89
CA VAL A 235 12.07 -10.77 -25.82
C VAL A 235 12.44 -9.45 -26.49
N LEU A 236 11.86 -8.36 -26.00
CA LEU A 236 12.28 -7.03 -26.41
C LEU A 236 13.72 -6.84 -25.92
N THR A 237 14.67 -6.91 -26.85
CA THR A 237 16.01 -6.35 -26.68
C THR A 237 16.01 -4.92 -27.24
N SER A 238 16.98 -4.09 -26.85
CA SER A 238 17.04 -2.65 -27.14
C SER A 238 16.98 -2.28 -28.63
N ASP A 239 17.14 -3.25 -29.53
CA ASP A 239 17.38 -3.01 -30.95
C ASP A 239 16.14 -3.35 -31.82
N LEU A 240 15.02 -3.79 -31.23
CA LEU A 240 13.83 -4.30 -31.95
C LEU A 240 12.48 -3.72 -31.45
N GLY A 241 12.41 -2.40 -31.29
CA GLY A 241 11.20 -1.67 -30.84
C GLY A 241 10.04 -1.56 -31.85
N HIS A 242 9.58 -2.67 -32.46
CA HIS A 242 8.49 -2.64 -33.47
C HIS A 242 7.43 -3.73 -33.27
N LYS A 243 6.28 -3.37 -32.64
CA LYS A 243 4.87 -3.88 -32.79
C LYS A 243 4.07 -3.65 -31.48
N SER A 244 3.21 -2.61 -31.40
CA SER A 244 2.37 -2.34 -30.20
C SER A 244 1.20 -1.35 -30.49
N THR A 245 -0.06 -1.56 -30.02
CA THR A 245 -1.21 -0.70 -30.51
C THR A 245 -2.60 -0.60 -29.81
N ARG A 246 -3.16 0.66 -29.81
CA ARG A 246 -4.57 1.21 -29.97
C ARG A 246 -5.07 2.04 -28.75
N TYR A 247 -6.13 2.90 -28.76
CA TYR A 247 -6.44 4.20 -29.43
C TYR A 247 -7.26 5.10 -28.44
N MET A 248 -7.53 6.43 -28.54
CA MET A 248 -7.45 7.48 -29.60
C MET A 248 -6.96 8.85 -29.00
N VAL A 249 -7.53 10.04 -29.33
CA VAL A 249 -6.86 11.39 -29.29
C VAL A 249 -7.68 12.51 -28.57
N PRO A 250 -7.04 13.48 -27.89
CA PRO A 250 -7.01 14.87 -28.41
C PRO A 250 -5.57 15.48 -28.45
N SER A 251 -5.28 16.19 -29.54
CA SER A 251 -3.98 16.81 -29.89
C SER A 251 -3.44 17.80 -28.85
N GLY A 252 -2.18 17.68 -28.39
CA GLY A 252 -1.64 18.51 -27.31
C GLY A 252 -0.12 18.42 -27.07
N SER A 253 0.36 18.90 -25.92
CA SER A 253 1.79 18.97 -25.59
C SER A 253 2.35 17.72 -24.89
N LEU A 254 3.64 17.47 -25.11
CA LEU A 254 4.39 16.30 -24.62
C LEU A 254 4.35 16.10 -23.08
N LYS A 255 4.19 17.21 -22.34
CA LYS A 255 4.47 17.28 -20.89
C LYS A 255 3.41 16.58 -20.02
N SER A 256 2.14 16.55 -20.43
CA SER A 256 1.06 16.01 -19.59
C SER A 256 1.06 14.47 -19.53
N LEU A 257 1.46 13.80 -20.61
CA LEU A 257 1.47 12.33 -20.68
C LEU A 257 2.71 11.74 -19.99
N PHE A 258 3.84 12.47 -20.03
CA PHE A 258 5.04 12.14 -19.24
C PHE A 258 4.71 12.08 -17.73
N THR A 259 3.92 13.02 -17.20
CA THR A 259 3.48 13.00 -15.79
C THR A 259 2.71 11.74 -15.40
N TYR A 260 1.89 11.16 -16.29
CA TYR A 260 1.15 9.93 -16.02
C TYR A 260 2.08 8.71 -15.93
N ILE A 261 3.09 8.63 -16.80
CA ILE A 261 4.12 7.59 -16.75
C ILE A 261 5.04 7.81 -15.53
N CYS A 262 5.38 9.05 -15.20
CA CYS A 262 6.14 9.40 -14.01
C CYS A 262 5.39 9.14 -12.70
N LEU A 263 4.05 9.18 -12.66
CA LEU A 263 3.28 8.78 -11.46
C LEU A 263 3.49 7.31 -11.10
N LEU A 264 3.64 6.43 -12.11
CA LEU A 264 4.03 5.03 -11.93
C LEU A 264 5.50 4.87 -11.49
N TRP A 265 6.32 5.90 -11.68
CA TRP A 265 7.75 5.96 -11.33
C TRP A 265 8.01 6.61 -9.96
N ILE A 266 7.14 7.52 -9.53
CA ILE A 266 7.16 8.20 -8.21
C ILE A 266 6.58 7.29 -7.12
N PHE A 267 5.65 6.38 -7.46
CA PHE A 267 5.13 5.36 -6.54
C PHE A 267 5.52 3.93 -6.96
N PRO A 268 6.82 3.57 -6.95
CA PRO A 268 7.25 2.20 -7.24
C PRO A 268 6.65 1.18 -6.25
N ALA A 269 6.36 1.63 -5.02
CA ALA A 269 5.68 0.82 -4.01
C ALA A 269 4.18 0.59 -4.29
N TYR A 270 3.53 1.25 -5.27
CA TYR A 270 2.08 1.08 -5.49
C TYR A 270 1.70 -0.36 -5.83
N GLY A 271 2.59 -1.10 -6.50
CA GLY A 271 2.44 -2.54 -6.74
C GLY A 271 2.48 -3.35 -5.44
N ILE A 272 3.48 -3.11 -4.59
CA ILE A 272 3.63 -3.78 -3.28
C ILE A 272 2.47 -3.41 -2.35
N ILE A 273 2.09 -2.14 -2.26
CA ILE A 273 0.96 -1.65 -1.47
C ILE A 273 -0.34 -2.30 -1.97
N ARG A 274 -0.58 -2.36 -3.28
CA ARG A 274 -1.79 -3.00 -3.86
C ARG A 274 -1.78 -4.52 -3.70
N PHE A 275 -0.62 -5.16 -3.73
CA PHE A 275 -0.52 -6.60 -3.53
C PHE A 275 -0.64 -7.00 -2.06
N VAL A 276 -0.02 -6.23 -1.14
CA VAL A 276 -0.31 -6.30 0.30
C VAL A 276 -1.78 -6.02 0.58
N LEU A 277 -2.43 -5.05 -0.08
CA LEU A 277 -3.88 -4.83 0.02
C LEU A 277 -4.68 -6.07 -0.41
N THR A 278 -4.31 -6.74 -1.49
CA THR A 278 -4.98 -7.97 -1.96
C THR A 278 -4.79 -9.12 -0.98
N LEU A 279 -3.54 -9.42 -0.62
CA LEU A 279 -3.21 -10.50 0.32
C LEU A 279 -3.74 -10.20 1.73
N ALA A 280 -3.76 -8.94 2.17
CA ALA A 280 -4.41 -8.52 3.40
C ALA A 280 -5.91 -8.81 3.37
N ASN A 281 -6.61 -8.51 2.26
CA ASN A 281 -8.01 -8.89 2.11
C ASN A 281 -8.23 -10.43 2.14
N GLU A 282 -7.30 -11.23 1.62
CA GLU A 282 -7.35 -12.70 1.78
C GLU A 282 -7.03 -13.16 3.21
N LEU A 283 -6.07 -12.54 3.89
CA LEU A 283 -5.77 -12.73 5.32
C LEU A 283 -6.96 -12.34 6.21
N PHE A 284 -7.76 -11.36 5.80
CA PHE A 284 -8.99 -10.92 6.46
C PHE A 284 -10.19 -11.84 6.15
N SER A 285 -10.01 -12.90 5.36
CA SER A 285 -11.04 -13.93 5.16
C SER A 285 -11.45 -14.55 6.49
N CYS A 286 -12.77 -14.71 6.68
CA CYS A 286 -13.36 -15.31 7.89
C CYS A 286 -12.81 -16.70 8.23
N TYR A 287 -12.23 -17.42 7.24
CA TYR A 287 -11.64 -18.74 7.42
C TYR A 287 -10.43 -18.72 8.37
N TYR A 288 -9.39 -17.93 8.06
CA TYR A 288 -8.18 -17.87 8.87
C TYR A 288 -8.43 -17.25 10.25
N PHE A 289 -9.30 -16.25 10.32
CA PHE A 289 -9.67 -15.62 11.59
C PHE A 289 -10.34 -16.62 12.55
N LYS A 290 -11.19 -17.52 12.01
CA LYS A 290 -11.82 -18.60 12.78
C LYS A 290 -10.81 -19.62 13.29
N GLU A 291 -9.93 -20.11 12.41
CA GLU A 291 -8.90 -21.11 12.79
C GLU A 291 -7.98 -20.58 13.91
N VAL A 292 -7.58 -19.31 13.85
CA VAL A 292 -6.76 -18.69 14.90
C VAL A 292 -7.52 -18.58 16.23
N ILE A 293 -8.81 -18.21 16.22
CA ILE A 293 -9.64 -18.17 17.44
C ILE A 293 -9.81 -19.56 18.04
N GLU A 294 -10.15 -20.56 17.22
CA GLU A 294 -10.37 -21.95 17.67
C GLU A 294 -9.12 -22.52 18.36
N PHE A 295 -7.91 -22.20 17.87
CA PHE A 295 -6.66 -22.58 18.52
C PHE A 295 -6.56 -22.07 19.98
N TYR A 296 -6.85 -20.79 20.25
CA TYR A 296 -6.73 -20.24 21.61
C TYR A 296 -7.86 -20.71 22.53
N VAL A 297 -9.08 -20.91 22.00
CA VAL A 297 -10.19 -21.50 22.77
C VAL A 297 -9.85 -22.92 23.23
N GLN A 298 -9.23 -23.73 22.35
CA GLN A 298 -8.79 -25.09 22.69
C GLN A 298 -7.59 -25.11 23.66
N ASN A 299 -6.76 -24.06 23.68
CA ASN A 299 -5.50 -24.02 24.41
C ASN A 299 -5.49 -23.09 25.64
N GLU A 300 -6.59 -22.43 26.01
CA GLU A 300 -6.64 -21.40 27.08
C GLU A 300 -5.93 -21.82 28.40
N ASN A 301 -6.08 -23.09 28.78
CA ASN A 301 -5.52 -23.69 29.99
C ASN A 301 -4.23 -24.51 29.77
N SER A 302 -3.68 -24.55 28.55
CA SER A 302 -2.44 -25.26 28.22
C SER A 302 -1.23 -24.32 28.22
N GLY A 303 -0.01 -24.89 28.28
CA GLY A 303 1.22 -24.12 28.05
C GLY A 303 1.34 -23.59 26.61
N ASP A 304 0.59 -24.18 25.68
CA ASP A 304 0.63 -23.85 24.25
C ASP A 304 -0.16 -22.58 23.92
N ARG A 305 -0.87 -22.00 24.89
CA ARG A 305 -1.54 -20.69 24.78
C ARG A 305 -0.62 -19.51 24.48
N TRP A 306 0.70 -19.69 24.47
CA TRP A 306 1.68 -18.68 24.08
C TRP A 306 2.35 -18.97 22.73
N LYS A 307 2.03 -20.12 22.11
CA LYS A 307 2.42 -20.45 20.74
C LYS A 307 1.44 -19.80 19.76
N LYS A 308 1.80 -19.85 18.47
CA LYS A 308 0.92 -19.49 17.35
C LYS A 308 0.46 -20.75 16.61
N PRO A 309 -0.76 -20.77 16.04
CA PRO A 309 -1.23 -21.90 15.24
C PRO A 309 -0.44 -22.03 13.93
N LEU A 310 -0.37 -23.26 13.40
CA LEU A 310 0.41 -23.62 12.21
C LEU A 310 0.03 -22.80 10.96
N VAL A 311 -1.21 -22.34 10.85
CA VAL A 311 -1.66 -21.45 9.79
C VAL A 311 -0.84 -20.17 9.69
N ILE A 312 -0.35 -19.62 10.80
CA ILE A 312 0.50 -18.42 10.78
C ILE A 312 1.86 -18.74 10.15
N ASP A 313 2.48 -19.86 10.51
CA ASP A 313 3.77 -20.25 9.91
C ASP A 313 3.58 -20.56 8.40
N LYS A 314 2.44 -21.14 7.97
CA LYS A 314 2.10 -21.28 6.53
C LYS A 314 1.98 -19.93 5.82
N LEU A 315 1.25 -18.97 6.40
CA LEU A 315 1.06 -17.63 5.83
C LEU A 315 2.39 -16.85 5.76
N LYS A 316 3.29 -17.04 6.73
CA LYS A 316 4.65 -16.50 6.71
C LYS A 316 5.47 -17.03 5.53
N GLU A 317 5.42 -18.33 5.26
CA GLU A 317 6.16 -18.91 4.12
C GLU A 317 5.57 -18.47 2.76
N MET A 318 4.25 -18.26 2.66
CA MET A 318 3.63 -17.62 1.49
C MET A 318 4.14 -16.19 1.30
N ALA A 319 4.10 -15.36 2.35
CA ALA A 319 4.59 -13.98 2.30
C ALA A 319 6.09 -13.90 1.93
N LYS A 320 6.93 -14.80 2.44
CA LYS A 320 8.34 -14.93 2.04
C LYS A 320 8.51 -15.26 0.55
N ALA A 321 7.72 -16.21 0.03
CA ALA A 321 7.79 -16.62 -1.38
C ALA A 321 7.44 -15.47 -2.35
N GLU A 322 6.61 -14.53 -1.89
CA GLU A 322 6.19 -13.34 -2.64
C GLU A 322 7.07 -12.09 -2.36
N GLY A 323 8.11 -12.21 -1.52
CA GLY A 323 8.99 -11.10 -1.14
C GLY A 323 8.39 -10.11 -0.13
N LEU A 324 7.22 -10.42 0.44
CA LEU A 324 6.53 -9.60 1.44
C LEU A 324 7.08 -9.85 2.85
N TRP A 325 8.35 -9.54 3.09
CA TRP A 325 9.01 -9.92 4.33
C TRP A 325 9.99 -8.83 4.82
N ASN A 326 10.00 -8.57 6.13
CA ASN A 326 10.80 -7.50 6.77
C ASN A 326 10.55 -6.09 6.18
N LEU A 327 9.32 -5.82 5.70
CA LEU A 327 8.97 -4.60 4.96
C LEU A 327 9.29 -3.30 5.72
N PHE A 328 9.27 -3.35 7.06
CA PHE A 328 9.55 -2.24 7.97
C PHE A 328 10.98 -1.68 7.93
N LEU A 329 11.95 -2.44 7.40
CA LEU A 329 13.38 -2.12 7.52
C LEU A 329 13.95 -1.65 6.17
N PRO A 330 14.17 -0.33 5.94
CA PRO A 330 14.52 0.21 4.62
C PRO A 330 15.77 -0.39 3.99
N ALA A 331 16.78 -0.74 4.81
CA ALA A 331 18.02 -1.37 4.35
C ALA A 331 17.84 -2.81 3.83
N VAL A 332 16.67 -3.43 4.03
CA VAL A 332 16.31 -4.77 3.54
C VAL A 332 15.20 -4.68 2.49
N SER A 333 14.16 -3.88 2.74
CA SER A 333 12.98 -3.78 1.86
C SER A 333 13.16 -2.80 0.70
N GLY A 334 14.08 -1.84 0.80
CA GLY A 334 14.21 -0.72 -0.15
C GLY A 334 13.07 0.30 -0.08
N LEU A 335 12.16 0.19 0.89
CA LEU A 335 10.99 1.06 1.06
C LEU A 335 11.31 2.29 1.92
N SER A 336 10.71 3.43 1.59
CA SER A 336 10.71 4.61 2.46
C SER A 336 9.77 4.42 3.65
N GLN A 337 9.89 5.27 4.67
CA GLN A 337 8.94 5.31 5.79
C GLN A 337 7.54 5.73 5.32
N VAL A 338 7.44 6.60 4.30
CA VAL A 338 6.14 6.94 3.67
C VAL A 338 5.50 5.72 2.98
N ASP A 339 6.27 4.92 2.24
CA ASP A 339 5.76 3.69 1.62
C ASP A 339 5.30 2.69 2.70
N TYR A 340 6.14 2.47 3.72
CA TYR A 340 5.83 1.57 4.81
C TYR A 340 4.66 2.06 5.68
N ALA A 341 4.42 3.37 5.78
CA ALA A 341 3.28 3.91 6.52
C ALA A 341 1.93 3.39 6.01
N LEU A 342 1.77 3.32 4.69
CA LEU A 342 0.55 2.83 4.04
C LEU A 342 0.42 1.30 4.18
N ILE A 343 1.54 0.57 4.07
CA ILE A 343 1.59 -0.88 4.32
C ILE A 343 1.22 -1.21 5.77
N ALA A 344 1.82 -0.49 6.72
CA ALA A 344 1.56 -0.66 8.15
C ALA A 344 0.12 -0.27 8.53
N GLU A 345 -0.47 0.75 7.90
CA GLU A 345 -1.90 1.04 8.02
C GLU A 345 -2.75 -0.19 7.63
N GLU A 346 -2.48 -0.84 6.51
CA GLU A 346 -3.23 -2.04 6.10
C GLU A 346 -3.04 -3.22 7.08
N THR A 347 -1.81 -3.50 7.53
CA THR A 347 -1.59 -4.54 8.56
C THR A 347 -2.32 -4.23 9.88
N GLY A 348 -2.60 -2.95 10.16
CA GLY A 348 -3.36 -2.54 11.34
C GLY A 348 -4.82 -3.00 11.39
N LYS A 349 -5.38 -3.48 10.27
CA LYS A 349 -6.77 -3.95 10.17
C LYS A 349 -6.98 -5.36 10.71
N CYS A 350 -5.93 -6.15 10.95
CA CYS A 350 -6.01 -7.46 11.61
C CYS A 350 -4.83 -7.71 12.55
N PHE A 351 -5.10 -8.25 13.74
CA PHE A 351 -4.12 -8.40 14.80
C PHE A 351 -2.91 -9.27 14.41
N PHE A 352 -3.09 -10.32 13.60
CA PHE A 352 -2.01 -11.22 13.17
C PHE A 352 -1.28 -10.80 11.88
N ALA A 353 -1.78 -9.81 11.14
CA ALA A 353 -1.17 -9.42 9.87
C ALA A 353 0.28 -8.90 10.00
N PRO A 354 0.67 -8.12 11.03
CA PRO A 354 2.06 -7.73 11.22
C PRO A 354 3.00 -8.94 11.38
N ASP A 355 2.59 -10.00 12.08
CA ASP A 355 3.39 -11.22 12.25
C ASP A 355 3.62 -11.95 10.92
N VAL A 356 2.63 -11.98 10.01
CA VAL A 356 2.74 -12.65 8.70
C VAL A 356 3.86 -12.04 7.83
N PHE A 357 4.10 -10.72 7.96
CA PHE A 357 5.13 -9.99 7.20
C PHE A 357 6.43 -9.76 8.00
N ASN A 358 6.57 -10.38 9.18
CA ASN A 358 7.65 -10.16 10.17
C ASN A 358 7.83 -8.69 10.60
N CYS A 359 6.71 -7.97 10.69
CA CYS A 359 6.60 -6.55 10.99
C CYS A 359 6.01 -6.26 12.39
N GLN A 360 5.95 -7.26 13.27
CA GLN A 360 5.40 -7.14 14.62
C GLN A 360 6.34 -6.43 15.61
N ALA A 361 5.76 -5.84 16.65
CA ALA A 361 6.49 -5.40 17.84
C ALA A 361 6.48 -6.53 18.89
N PRO A 362 7.53 -6.69 19.72
CA PRO A 362 8.70 -5.82 19.88
C PRO A 362 9.86 -6.12 18.91
N ASP A 363 9.76 -7.18 18.08
CA ASP A 363 10.85 -7.71 17.27
C ASP A 363 11.42 -6.68 16.28
N THR A 364 10.58 -5.94 15.56
CA THR A 364 11.00 -4.85 14.64
C THR A 364 11.98 -3.87 15.29
N GLY A 365 11.64 -3.32 16.44
CA GLY A 365 12.53 -2.42 17.19
C GLY A 365 13.78 -3.11 17.75
N ASN A 366 13.72 -4.42 18.06
CA ASN A 366 14.91 -5.19 18.45
C ASN A 366 15.85 -5.42 17.26
N MET A 367 15.30 -5.69 16.07
CA MET A 367 16.05 -5.81 14.81
C MET A 367 16.72 -4.50 14.41
N GLU A 368 16.02 -3.36 14.51
CA GLU A 368 16.60 -2.04 14.26
C GLU A 368 17.80 -1.74 15.18
N VAL A 369 17.71 -2.07 16.47
CA VAL A 369 18.83 -1.89 17.41
C VAL A 369 20.05 -2.71 16.98
N LEU A 370 19.86 -3.98 16.62
CA LEU A 370 20.95 -4.85 16.18
C LEU A 370 21.51 -4.42 14.81
N HIS A 371 20.66 -3.91 13.91
CA HIS A 371 21.06 -3.40 12.60
C HIS A 371 21.95 -2.16 12.74
N LEU A 372 21.55 -1.18 13.54
CA LEU A 372 22.24 0.10 13.71
C LEU A 372 23.45 0.03 14.66
N TYR A 373 23.37 -0.77 15.73
CA TYR A 373 24.31 -0.72 16.86
C TYR A 373 24.94 -2.07 17.23
N GLY A 374 24.50 -3.17 16.60
CA GLY A 374 25.07 -4.49 16.81
C GLY A 374 26.45 -4.61 16.16
N SER A 375 27.38 -5.29 16.84
CA SER A 375 28.60 -5.79 16.20
C SER A 375 28.28 -6.92 15.22
N GLU A 376 29.17 -7.20 14.25
CA GLU A 376 28.94 -8.25 13.25
C GLU A 376 28.63 -9.62 13.86
N LYS A 377 29.31 -9.99 14.97
CA LYS A 377 29.00 -11.23 15.72
C LYS A 377 27.59 -11.21 16.32
N GLN A 378 27.12 -10.07 16.83
CA GLN A 378 25.75 -9.92 17.35
C GLN A 378 24.71 -9.95 16.23
N LYS A 379 25.03 -9.40 15.05
CA LYS A 379 24.16 -9.46 13.87
C LYS A 379 23.99 -10.91 13.38
N GLN A 380 25.10 -11.62 13.17
CA GLN A 380 25.09 -13.04 12.78
C GLN A 380 24.33 -13.91 13.80
N GLN A 381 24.58 -13.71 15.09
CA GLN A 381 23.98 -14.55 16.13
C GLN A 381 22.50 -14.25 16.39
N TRP A 382 22.03 -13.01 16.22
CA TRP A 382 20.69 -12.59 16.66
C TRP A 382 19.86 -11.87 15.60
N LEU A 383 20.46 -10.98 14.79
CA LEU A 383 19.72 -10.25 13.76
C LEU A 383 19.30 -11.16 12.61
N GLU A 384 20.20 -12.03 12.13
CA GLU A 384 19.88 -12.97 11.04
C GLU A 384 18.74 -13.93 11.41
N PRO A 385 18.74 -14.61 12.57
CA PRO A 385 17.59 -15.44 12.99
C PRO A 385 16.28 -14.68 13.20
N LEU A 386 16.32 -13.40 13.64
CA LEU A 386 15.13 -12.55 13.73
C LEU A 386 14.60 -12.15 12.36
N LEU A 387 15.49 -11.75 11.43
CA LEU A 387 15.14 -11.45 10.04
C LEU A 387 14.62 -12.67 9.27
N GLN A 388 14.95 -13.88 9.69
CA GLN A 388 14.38 -15.14 9.15
C GLN A 388 13.03 -15.52 9.79
N GLY A 389 12.66 -14.90 10.93
CA GLY A 389 11.49 -15.25 11.73
C GLY A 389 11.63 -16.56 12.51
N ASN A 390 12.86 -17.06 12.68
CA ASN A 390 13.17 -18.33 13.34
C ASN A 390 13.11 -18.21 14.86
N ILE A 391 13.54 -17.05 15.39
CA ILE A 391 13.39 -16.67 16.79
C ILE A 391 12.53 -15.41 16.91
N ALA A 392 12.08 -15.14 18.13
CA ALA A 392 11.50 -13.89 18.57
C ALA A 392 12.34 -13.33 19.72
N SER A 393 11.99 -12.13 20.17
CA SER A 393 12.74 -11.37 21.16
C SER A 393 11.82 -10.54 22.04
N CYS A 394 12.31 -10.10 23.19
CA CYS A 394 11.59 -9.18 24.07
C CYS A 394 12.45 -7.96 24.42
N PHE A 395 11.83 -6.92 25.00
CA PHE A 395 12.52 -5.71 25.46
C PHE A 395 12.23 -5.45 26.93
N CYS A 396 13.30 -5.36 27.71
CA CYS A 396 13.26 -5.33 29.16
C CYS A 396 13.79 -3.98 29.67
N MET A 397 12.94 -2.94 29.55
CA MET A 397 13.24 -1.58 30.01
C MET A 397 12.51 -1.25 31.32
N THR A 398 11.19 -1.36 31.33
CA THR A 398 10.32 -0.94 32.45
C THR A 398 10.56 -1.78 33.70
N GLU A 399 10.57 -1.13 34.86
CA GLU A 399 10.76 -1.72 36.18
C GLU A 399 9.52 -1.51 37.06
N PRO A 400 9.14 -2.46 37.93
CA PRO A 400 7.97 -2.32 38.79
C PRO A 400 8.23 -1.46 40.04
N GLY A 401 9.50 -1.30 40.44
CA GLY A 401 9.88 -0.57 41.65
C GLY A 401 10.02 0.95 41.48
N VAL A 402 10.02 1.45 40.24
CA VAL A 402 10.33 2.86 39.93
C VAL A 402 9.46 3.42 38.81
N ALA A 403 9.27 4.75 38.82
CA ALA A 403 8.57 5.48 37.78
C ALA A 403 9.39 5.51 36.47
N SER A 404 9.28 4.42 35.71
CA SER A 404 10.07 4.11 34.50
C SER A 404 9.81 5.02 33.29
N SER A 405 8.85 5.94 33.38
CA SER A 405 8.61 6.98 32.37
C SER A 405 9.74 8.01 32.31
N ASP A 406 10.40 8.29 33.43
CA ASP A 406 11.75 8.87 33.45
C ASP A 406 12.76 7.72 33.45
N ALA A 407 13.39 7.50 32.29
CA ALA A 407 14.36 6.44 32.09
C ALA A 407 15.62 6.58 32.98
N THR A 408 15.87 7.74 33.60
CA THR A 408 16.97 7.91 34.55
C THR A 408 16.73 7.26 35.91
N ASN A 409 15.48 6.89 36.22
CA ASN A 409 15.10 6.15 37.43
C ASN A 409 15.36 4.63 37.32
N ILE A 410 15.76 4.13 36.15
CA ILE A 410 16.04 2.70 35.93
C ILE A 410 17.23 2.25 36.80
N GLU A 411 17.00 1.27 37.68
CA GLU A 411 17.93 0.86 38.73
C GLU A 411 18.48 -0.57 38.57
N CYS A 412 17.92 -1.40 37.68
CA CYS A 412 18.45 -2.73 37.37
C CYS A 412 19.95 -2.65 37.07
N SER A 413 20.75 -3.27 37.94
CA SER A 413 22.20 -3.11 37.98
C SER A 413 22.86 -3.95 36.88
N ILE A 414 23.76 -3.34 36.13
CA ILE A 414 24.69 -4.02 35.22
C ILE A 414 26.10 -3.71 35.72
N GLN A 415 26.79 -4.71 36.26
CA GLN A 415 28.14 -4.57 36.82
C GLN A 415 29.14 -5.31 35.96
N ARG A 416 30.26 -4.67 35.66
CA ARG A 416 31.37 -5.30 34.92
C ARG A 416 32.17 -6.19 35.87
N ASP A 417 32.39 -7.43 35.47
CA ASP A 417 33.22 -8.40 36.19
C ASP A 417 34.12 -9.13 35.19
N GLY A 418 35.36 -8.65 35.06
CA GLY A 418 36.35 -9.15 34.11
C GLY A 418 35.91 -9.07 32.65
N ASP A 419 35.79 -10.24 32.01
CA ASP A 419 35.35 -10.44 30.63
C ASP A 419 33.83 -10.59 30.50
N SER A 420 33.06 -10.31 31.56
CA SER A 420 31.61 -10.51 31.63
C SER A 420 30.88 -9.35 32.32
N TYR A 421 29.54 -9.33 32.22
CA TYR A 421 28.65 -8.50 33.03
C TYR A 421 27.76 -9.38 33.90
N VAL A 422 27.51 -8.91 35.13
CA VAL A 422 26.51 -9.48 36.05
C VAL A 422 25.31 -8.53 36.12
N ILE A 423 24.11 -9.06 35.90
CA ILE A 423 22.86 -8.32 35.77
C ILE A 423 21.93 -8.70 36.93
N ASN A 424 21.43 -7.69 37.65
CA ASN A 424 20.52 -7.86 38.78
C ASN A 424 19.36 -6.86 38.74
N GLY A 425 18.12 -7.33 38.80
CA GLY A 425 16.95 -6.46 38.92
C GLY A 425 15.64 -7.10 38.47
N LYS A 426 14.57 -6.31 38.49
CA LYS A 426 13.22 -6.74 38.13
C LYS A 426 12.71 -5.92 36.95
N LYS A 427 12.24 -6.58 35.90
CA LYS A 427 11.63 -5.96 34.72
C LYS A 427 10.19 -6.43 34.58
N TRP A 428 9.32 -5.61 34.01
CA TRP A 428 7.93 -5.96 33.74
C TRP A 428 7.42 -5.31 32.47
N TRP A 429 6.25 -5.75 31.99
CA TRP A 429 5.75 -5.45 30.64
C TRP A 429 6.71 -5.87 29.52
N SER A 430 7.49 -6.94 29.75
CA SER A 430 8.34 -7.55 28.73
C SER A 430 7.46 -8.33 27.75
N SER A 431 7.02 -7.66 26.68
CA SER A 431 6.13 -8.23 25.67
C SER A 431 6.80 -9.35 24.86
N GLY A 432 6.03 -10.38 24.51
CA GLY A 432 6.48 -11.53 23.71
C GLY A 432 7.22 -12.62 24.49
N ALA A 433 7.57 -12.39 25.76
CA ALA A 433 8.42 -13.29 26.54
C ALA A 433 7.81 -14.67 26.85
N GLY A 434 6.49 -14.82 26.75
CA GLY A 434 5.82 -16.13 26.91
C GLY A 434 5.93 -17.02 25.67
N ASN A 435 6.20 -16.45 24.49
CA ASN A 435 6.33 -17.20 23.25
C ASN A 435 7.56 -18.13 23.31
N PRO A 436 7.45 -19.45 23.09
CA PRO A 436 8.60 -20.35 23.09
C PRO A 436 9.68 -20.04 22.04
N LYS A 437 9.38 -19.29 20.97
CA LYS A 437 10.38 -18.77 20.03
C LYS A 437 11.17 -17.57 20.59
N CYS A 438 10.78 -16.98 21.73
CA CYS A 438 11.47 -15.85 22.36
C CYS A 438 12.76 -16.30 23.06
N THR A 439 13.90 -16.20 22.37
CA THR A 439 15.20 -16.69 22.87
C THR A 439 16.14 -15.60 23.36
N ILE A 440 15.88 -14.32 23.05
CA ILE A 440 16.79 -13.20 23.33
C ILE A 440 16.05 -11.98 23.90
N ALA A 441 16.56 -11.43 25.01
CA ALA A 441 16.11 -10.17 25.59
C ALA A 441 17.13 -9.06 25.32
N LEU A 442 16.63 -7.86 24.99
CA LEU A 442 17.40 -6.62 25.06
C LEU A 442 17.08 -5.94 26.40
N VAL A 443 18.08 -5.81 27.28
CA VAL A 443 17.90 -5.31 28.65
C VAL A 443 18.55 -3.94 28.79
N LEU A 444 17.78 -2.94 29.21
CA LEU A 444 18.30 -1.63 29.63
C LEU A 444 18.56 -1.66 31.14
N GLY A 445 19.78 -1.37 31.56
CA GLY A 445 20.13 -1.30 32.98
C GLY A 445 21.19 -0.25 33.27
N ARG A 446 21.46 -0.04 34.56
CA ARG A 446 22.35 0.98 35.09
C ARG A 446 23.77 0.43 35.23
N THR A 447 24.67 0.92 34.37
CA THR A 447 26.13 0.76 34.48
C THR A 447 26.67 1.98 35.25
N LYS A 448 26.70 1.88 36.58
CA LYS A 448 27.09 2.99 37.46
C LYS A 448 28.55 3.38 37.22
N ASN A 449 28.78 4.59 36.73
CA ASN A 449 30.12 5.14 36.52
C ASN A 449 30.23 6.52 37.19
N ALA A 450 31.15 6.68 38.14
CA ALA A 450 31.28 7.90 38.94
C ALA A 450 31.85 9.11 38.17
N SER A 451 32.55 8.90 37.05
CA SER A 451 33.11 10.00 36.23
C SER A 451 32.17 10.49 35.13
N GLU A 452 31.03 9.83 34.93
CA GLU A 452 30.10 10.13 33.82
C GLU A 452 28.83 10.87 34.27
N THR A 453 28.26 11.63 33.33
CA THR A 453 27.04 12.43 33.59
C THR A 453 25.82 11.56 33.91
N ARG A 454 24.77 12.14 34.54
CA ARG A 454 23.48 11.45 34.83
C ARG A 454 22.89 10.72 33.62
N TYR A 455 23.05 11.28 32.41
CA TYR A 455 22.49 10.72 31.17
C TYR A 455 23.32 9.62 30.52
N LYS A 456 24.49 9.28 31.08
CA LYS A 456 25.39 8.21 30.62
C LYS A 456 25.57 7.09 31.66
N GLN A 457 24.61 6.95 32.58
CA GLN A 457 24.64 5.93 33.63
C GLN A 457 24.01 4.58 33.21
N HIS A 458 23.56 4.46 31.96
CA HIS A 458 22.74 3.34 31.49
C HIS A 458 23.30 2.73 30.21
N SER A 459 23.16 1.41 30.08
CA SER A 459 23.65 0.62 28.96
C SER A 459 22.62 -0.41 28.50
N MET A 460 22.76 -0.87 27.25
CA MET A 460 21.92 -1.91 26.65
C MET A 460 22.73 -3.20 26.50
N VAL A 461 22.19 -4.34 26.94
CA VAL A 461 22.87 -5.64 26.91
C VAL A 461 21.95 -6.74 26.39
N LEU A 462 22.51 -7.66 25.61
CA LEU A 462 21.85 -8.85 25.08
C LEU A 462 21.88 -9.99 26.12
N VAL A 463 20.72 -10.52 26.47
CA VAL A 463 20.60 -11.59 27.47
C VAL A 463 19.76 -12.75 26.90
N PRO A 464 20.36 -13.90 26.57
CA PRO A 464 19.62 -15.08 26.18
C PRO A 464 18.65 -15.51 27.29
N ILE A 465 17.40 -15.84 26.92
CA ILE A 465 16.33 -16.14 27.89
C ILE A 465 16.63 -17.38 28.74
N ASN A 466 17.45 -18.30 28.23
CA ASN A 466 17.89 -19.50 28.94
C ASN A 466 19.17 -19.30 29.79
N THR A 467 19.66 -18.06 29.95
CA THR A 467 20.82 -17.79 30.81
C THR A 467 20.44 -18.06 32.28
N PRO A 468 21.26 -18.80 33.06
CA PRO A 468 20.99 -19.05 34.48
C PRO A 468 20.73 -17.75 35.25
N GLY A 469 19.65 -17.74 36.06
CA GLY A 469 19.19 -16.57 36.80
C GLY A 469 18.16 -15.68 36.08
N VAL A 470 17.81 -15.97 34.82
CA VAL A 470 16.67 -15.34 34.15
C VAL A 470 15.40 -16.08 34.55
N GLU A 471 14.50 -15.40 35.25
CA GLU A 471 13.29 -15.99 35.84
C GLU A 471 12.04 -15.27 35.29
N ILE A 472 11.24 -15.96 34.47
CA ILE A 472 9.94 -15.44 34.01
C ILE A 472 8.91 -15.72 35.12
N ILE A 473 8.45 -14.67 35.79
CA ILE A 473 7.70 -14.78 37.06
C ILE A 473 6.20 -14.99 36.82
N ARG A 474 5.58 -14.12 36.01
CA ARG A 474 4.12 -14.15 35.77
C ARG A 474 3.73 -13.33 34.53
N PRO A 475 2.61 -13.68 33.86
CA PRO A 475 1.98 -12.82 32.88
C PRO A 475 1.26 -11.63 33.54
N LEU A 476 0.98 -10.60 32.74
CA LEU A 476 0.26 -9.38 33.08
C LEU A 476 -0.92 -9.20 32.13
N SER A 477 -2.09 -8.83 32.65
CA SER A 477 -3.28 -8.60 31.84
C SER A 477 -3.57 -7.13 31.59
N VAL A 478 -4.23 -6.85 30.46
CA VAL A 478 -4.76 -5.53 30.07
C VAL A 478 -6.27 -5.65 29.96
N PHE A 479 -7.02 -5.07 30.91
CA PHE A 479 -8.49 -5.27 31.05
C PHE A 479 -8.92 -6.75 31.08
N GLY A 480 -8.08 -7.64 31.63
CA GLY A 480 -8.31 -9.09 31.67
C GLY A 480 -7.74 -9.86 30.47
N TYR A 481 -7.48 -9.22 29.34
CA TYR A 481 -6.79 -9.86 28.20
C TYR A 481 -5.33 -10.16 28.54
N MET A 482 -4.89 -11.39 28.28
CA MET A 482 -3.50 -11.85 28.52
C MET A 482 -2.58 -11.72 27.28
N ASP A 483 -3.12 -11.27 26.14
CA ASP A 483 -2.45 -11.10 24.85
C ASP A 483 -1.69 -12.36 24.35
N ASN A 484 -2.33 -13.51 24.50
CA ASN A 484 -1.81 -14.85 24.18
C ASN A 484 -1.13 -14.97 22.81
N PHE A 485 -1.74 -14.42 21.75
CA PHE A 485 -1.25 -14.54 20.37
C PHE A 485 0.12 -13.88 20.15
N HIS A 486 0.34 -12.70 20.76
CA HIS A 486 1.62 -12.01 20.65
C HIS A 486 2.65 -12.49 21.69
N GLY A 487 2.33 -13.53 22.47
CA GLY A 487 3.21 -14.08 23.51
C GLY A 487 3.14 -13.35 24.85
N GLY A 488 2.07 -12.56 25.08
CA GLY A 488 1.76 -11.89 26.35
C GLY A 488 2.74 -10.82 26.80
N HIS A 489 2.54 -10.32 28.01
CA HIS A 489 3.44 -9.38 28.69
C HIS A 489 3.84 -9.95 30.05
N PHE A 490 5.14 -9.98 30.37
CA PHE A 490 5.63 -10.67 31.56
C PHE A 490 6.42 -9.78 32.51
N GLU A 491 6.39 -10.17 33.78
CA GLU A 491 7.40 -9.82 34.79
C GLU A 491 8.55 -10.82 34.72
N ILE A 492 9.79 -10.32 34.61
CA ILE A 492 11.03 -11.10 34.48
C ILE A 492 12.03 -10.58 35.52
N HIS A 493 12.57 -11.47 36.34
CA HIS A 493 13.64 -11.13 37.27
C HIS A 493 14.98 -11.61 36.70
N PHE A 494 16.02 -10.80 36.91
CA PHE A 494 17.40 -11.11 36.59
C PHE A 494 18.12 -11.25 37.94
N ASN A 495 18.51 -12.47 38.27
CA ASN A 495 19.09 -12.86 39.55
C ASN A 495 20.51 -13.39 39.31
N GLN A 496 21.53 -12.56 39.54
CA GLN A 496 22.95 -12.88 39.29
C GLN A 496 23.26 -13.35 37.85
N VAL A 497 22.50 -12.86 36.86
CA VAL A 497 22.62 -13.29 35.46
C VAL A 497 23.94 -12.83 34.87
N ARG A 498 24.79 -13.78 34.47
CA ARG A 498 26.12 -13.51 33.90
C ARG A 498 26.11 -13.68 32.38
N VAL A 499 26.55 -12.65 31.65
CA VAL A 499 26.71 -12.68 30.18
C VAL A 499 28.11 -12.19 29.77
N PRO A 500 28.67 -12.64 28.63
CA PRO A 500 29.96 -12.14 28.13
C PRO A 500 29.94 -10.62 27.92
N ALA A 501 31.09 -9.95 28.08
CA ALA A 501 31.20 -8.51 27.84
C ALA A 501 30.88 -8.13 26.39
N THR A 502 31.05 -9.07 25.45
CA THR A 502 30.65 -8.94 24.04
C THR A 502 29.14 -8.91 23.81
N ASN A 503 28.30 -9.08 24.84
CA ASN A 503 26.85 -8.92 24.75
C ASN A 503 26.39 -7.46 24.93
N LEU A 504 27.28 -6.56 25.34
CA LEU A 504 27.00 -5.12 25.39
C LEU A 504 26.75 -4.59 23.96
N ILE A 505 25.70 -3.79 23.78
CA ILE A 505 25.39 -3.15 22.50
C ILE A 505 26.05 -1.77 22.47
N LEU A 506 26.81 -1.47 21.41
CA LEU A 506 27.59 -0.25 21.16
C LEU A 506 28.69 0.07 22.19
N GLY A 507 28.36 0.26 23.47
CA GLY A 507 29.30 0.69 24.51
C GLY A 507 28.62 1.12 25.81
N GLU A 508 29.41 1.24 26.88
CA GLU A 508 28.90 1.66 28.20
C GLU A 508 28.38 3.10 28.15
N GLY A 509 27.31 3.37 28.89
CA GLY A 509 26.67 4.69 28.97
C GLY A 509 25.87 5.10 27.74
N ARG A 510 25.76 4.24 26.70
CA ARG A 510 25.01 4.52 25.45
C ARG A 510 23.55 4.05 25.47
N GLY A 511 23.05 3.56 26.61
CA GLY A 511 21.73 2.93 26.72
C GLY A 511 20.56 3.84 26.30
N PHE A 512 20.58 5.13 26.64
CA PHE A 512 19.52 6.07 26.23
C PHE A 512 19.56 6.43 24.75
N GLU A 513 20.74 6.47 24.14
CA GLU A 513 20.88 6.70 22.69
C GLU A 513 20.26 5.54 21.91
N ILE A 514 20.64 4.30 22.26
CA ILE A 514 20.08 3.09 21.68
C ILE A 514 18.57 3.02 21.90
N ALA A 515 18.09 3.36 23.10
CA ALA A 515 16.66 3.38 23.41
C ALA A 515 15.90 4.45 22.59
N GLN A 516 16.44 5.65 22.37
CA GLN A 516 15.78 6.64 21.52
C GLN A 516 15.85 6.27 20.03
N GLY A 517 16.96 5.71 19.56
CA GLY A 517 17.10 5.20 18.20
C GLY A 517 16.03 4.15 17.87
N ARG A 518 15.80 3.20 18.79
CA ARG A 518 14.73 2.20 18.75
C ARG A 518 13.32 2.79 18.82
N LEU A 519 13.08 3.65 19.81
CA LEU A 519 11.72 4.11 20.12
C LEU A 519 11.22 5.17 19.13
N GLY A 520 12.07 5.73 18.26
CA GLY A 520 11.65 6.59 17.15
C GLY A 520 10.75 5.85 16.15
N PRO A 521 11.29 4.88 15.39
CA PRO A 521 10.51 4.08 14.44
C PRO A 521 9.41 3.26 15.12
N GLY A 522 9.67 2.66 16.28
CA GLY A 522 8.67 1.91 17.04
C GLY A 522 7.36 2.71 17.30
N ARG A 523 7.49 3.98 17.72
CA ARG A 523 6.33 4.87 17.95
C ARG A 523 5.53 5.11 16.67
N ILE A 524 6.18 5.37 15.54
CA ILE A 524 5.46 5.64 14.28
C ILE A 524 4.85 4.35 13.70
N HIS A 525 5.55 3.21 13.78
CA HIS A 525 5.02 1.89 13.35
C HIS A 525 3.76 1.48 14.14
N HIS A 526 3.65 1.88 15.41
CA HIS A 526 2.42 1.74 16.18
C HIS A 526 1.32 2.72 15.72
N CYS A 527 1.67 3.96 15.40
CA CYS A 527 0.70 4.96 14.92
C CYS A 527 0.11 4.61 13.54
N MET A 528 0.94 4.13 12.60
CA MET A 528 0.50 3.67 11.28
C MET A 528 -0.57 2.57 11.40
N ARG A 529 -0.27 1.48 12.12
CA ARG A 529 -1.23 0.40 12.41
C ARG A 529 -2.49 0.90 13.14
N THR A 530 -2.36 1.93 13.98
CA THR A 530 -3.50 2.52 14.70
C THR A 530 -4.49 3.22 13.75
N VAL A 531 -4.05 3.71 12.58
CA VAL A 531 -4.96 4.25 11.55
C VAL A 531 -5.82 3.15 10.93
N GLY A 532 -5.23 2.00 10.57
CA GLY A 532 -5.99 0.86 10.02
C GLY A 532 -6.99 0.29 11.00
N LEU A 533 -6.60 0.19 12.27
CA LEU A 533 -7.47 -0.21 13.36
C LEU A 533 -8.67 0.77 13.52
N ALA A 534 -8.47 2.06 13.28
CA ALA A 534 -9.55 3.06 13.27
C ALA A 534 -10.51 2.90 12.08
N GLU A 535 -9.99 2.65 10.88
CA GLU A 535 -10.82 2.34 9.70
C GLU A 535 -11.67 1.09 9.93
N ARG A 536 -11.08 0.03 10.52
CA ARG A 536 -11.81 -1.19 10.86
C ARG A 536 -12.91 -0.94 11.89
N ALA A 537 -12.66 -0.09 12.90
CA ALA A 537 -13.68 0.31 13.88
C ALA A 537 -14.82 1.11 13.23
N LEU A 538 -14.50 2.03 12.31
CA LEU A 538 -15.49 2.83 11.59
C LEU A 538 -16.33 1.98 10.62
N GLN A 539 -15.70 1.03 9.92
CA GLN A 539 -16.40 0.04 9.09
C GLN A 539 -17.46 -0.71 9.91
N ILE A 540 -17.04 -1.32 11.03
CA ILE A 540 -17.93 -2.05 11.94
C ILE A 540 -19.07 -1.15 12.45
N MET A 541 -18.76 0.10 12.81
CA MET A 541 -19.75 1.10 13.24
C MET A 541 -20.81 1.36 12.17
N CYS A 542 -20.41 1.58 10.91
CA CYS A 542 -21.32 1.86 9.80
C CYS A 542 -22.16 0.63 9.38
N GLU A 543 -21.54 -0.55 9.29
CA GLU A 543 -22.23 -1.82 9.04
C GLU A 543 -23.29 -2.08 10.11
N ARG A 544 -22.93 -1.93 11.40
CA ARG A 544 -23.88 -2.10 12.50
C ARG A 544 -24.98 -1.05 12.49
N ALA A 545 -24.65 0.21 12.18
CA ALA A 545 -25.61 1.30 12.20
C ALA A 545 -26.67 1.20 11.08
N THR A 546 -26.34 0.56 9.96
CA THR A 546 -27.27 0.30 8.85
C THR A 546 -28.11 -0.97 9.06
N GLN A 547 -27.56 -2.01 9.71
CA GLN A 547 -28.24 -3.28 9.97
C GLN A 547 -29.31 -3.24 11.08
N ARG A 548 -29.31 -2.22 11.95
CA ARG A 548 -30.14 -2.19 13.18
C ARG A 548 -31.15 -1.04 13.14
N VAL A 549 -32.38 -1.34 13.59
CA VAL A 549 -33.49 -0.38 13.71
C VAL A 549 -33.83 -0.17 15.18
N ALA A 550 -33.93 1.09 15.61
CA ALA A 550 -34.44 1.50 16.91
C ALA A 550 -35.31 2.73 16.75
N PHE A 551 -36.43 2.80 17.50
CA PHE A 551 -37.40 3.90 17.40
C PHE A 551 -37.87 4.20 15.95
N LYS A 552 -38.18 3.13 15.19
CA LYS A 552 -38.62 3.17 13.77
C LYS A 552 -37.61 3.76 12.77
N LYS A 553 -36.34 3.92 13.16
CA LYS A 553 -35.24 4.43 12.30
C LYS A 553 -34.04 3.50 12.33
N GLN A 554 -33.29 3.41 11.24
CA GLN A 554 -31.94 2.83 11.29
C GLN A 554 -31.05 3.65 12.22
N LEU A 555 -30.06 3.04 12.89
CA LEU A 555 -29.28 3.75 13.92
C LEU A 555 -28.57 5.00 13.36
N PHE A 556 -28.05 4.96 12.13
CA PHE A 556 -27.42 6.13 11.50
C PHE A 556 -28.39 7.30 11.25
N SER A 557 -29.70 7.06 11.22
CA SER A 557 -30.73 8.11 11.06
C SER A 557 -31.09 8.80 12.39
N HIS A 558 -30.43 8.44 13.49
CA HIS A 558 -30.37 9.22 14.72
C HIS A 558 -29.12 10.10 14.65
N GLU A 559 -29.31 11.42 14.67
CA GLU A 559 -28.29 12.42 14.34
C GLU A 559 -27.00 12.29 15.17
N VAL A 560 -27.09 11.92 16.45
CA VAL A 560 -25.94 11.66 17.32
C VAL A 560 -25.01 10.56 16.75
N VAL A 561 -25.57 9.50 16.17
CA VAL A 561 -24.81 8.41 15.53
C VAL A 561 -24.19 8.89 14.22
N ALA A 562 -24.91 9.68 13.42
CA ALA A 562 -24.37 10.29 12.21
C ALA A 562 -23.17 11.21 12.52
N HIS A 563 -23.28 12.03 13.57
CA HIS A 563 -22.18 12.87 14.05
C HIS A 563 -20.98 12.04 14.53
N TRP A 564 -21.19 10.90 15.19
CA TRP A 564 -20.08 10.01 15.58
C TRP A 564 -19.36 9.40 14.37
N ILE A 565 -20.07 9.03 13.31
CA ILE A 565 -19.49 8.56 12.04
C ILE A 565 -18.66 9.68 11.39
N ALA A 566 -19.24 10.88 11.25
CA ALA A 566 -18.57 12.04 10.65
C ALA A 566 -17.30 12.46 11.42
N GLU A 567 -17.42 12.59 12.74
CA GLU A 567 -16.30 12.89 13.64
C GLU A 567 -15.19 11.84 13.57
N SER A 568 -15.54 10.56 13.38
CA SER A 568 -14.55 9.49 13.27
C SER A 568 -13.80 9.55 11.95
N ARG A 569 -14.49 9.80 10.83
CA ARG A 569 -13.84 10.08 9.52
C ARG A 569 -12.90 11.29 9.61
N ILE A 570 -13.35 12.40 10.19
CA ILE A 570 -12.53 13.62 10.38
C ILE A 570 -11.28 13.32 11.23
N ALA A 571 -11.41 12.53 12.29
CA ALA A 571 -10.29 12.15 13.14
C ALA A 571 -9.29 11.23 12.41
N ILE A 572 -9.76 10.26 11.63
CA ILE A 572 -8.92 9.35 10.82
C ILE A 572 -8.06 10.12 9.83
N GLU A 573 -8.64 11.01 9.02
CA GLU A 573 -7.85 11.78 8.03
C GLU A 573 -6.76 12.64 8.72
N LYS A 574 -7.10 13.28 9.84
CA LYS A 574 -6.14 14.10 10.61
C LYS A 574 -4.96 13.28 11.12
N ILE A 575 -5.19 12.08 11.68
CA ILE A 575 -4.10 11.25 12.20
C ILE A 575 -3.32 10.54 11.08
N ARG A 576 -3.97 10.18 9.95
CA ARG A 576 -3.28 9.63 8.77
C ARG A 576 -2.30 10.64 8.19
N LEU A 577 -2.77 11.86 7.90
CA LEU A 577 -1.92 12.93 7.35
C LEU A 577 -0.78 13.32 8.31
N LEU A 578 -1.03 13.34 9.63
CA LEU A 578 0.02 13.58 10.62
C LEU A 578 1.03 12.42 10.72
N THR A 579 0.59 11.18 10.51
CA THR A 579 1.47 10.00 10.42
C THR A 579 2.35 10.07 9.17
N LEU A 580 1.76 10.37 8.01
CA LEU A 580 2.51 10.53 6.76
C LEU A 580 3.50 11.71 6.83
N LYS A 581 3.13 12.82 7.48
CA LYS A 581 4.08 13.91 7.77
C LYS A 581 5.25 13.45 8.65
N ALA A 582 4.98 12.68 9.70
CA ALA A 582 6.03 12.14 10.55
C ALA A 582 6.96 11.18 9.78
N ALA A 583 6.40 10.33 8.92
CA ALA A 583 7.16 9.41 8.06
C ALA A 583 8.06 10.18 7.07
N HIS A 584 7.51 11.17 6.36
CA HIS A 584 8.27 12.02 5.45
C HIS A 584 9.40 12.79 6.15
N ASN A 585 9.18 13.26 7.38
CA ASN A 585 10.23 13.88 8.17
C ASN A 585 11.33 12.87 8.58
N ILE A 586 11.01 11.58 8.78
CA ILE A 586 12.04 10.55 9.01
C ILE A 586 12.84 10.30 7.73
N ASP A 587 12.18 10.19 6.58
CA ASP A 587 12.85 9.97 5.29
C ASP A 587 13.79 11.13 4.90
N THR A 588 13.45 12.37 5.28
CA THR A 588 14.21 13.57 4.90
C THR A 588 15.19 14.08 5.97
N LEU A 589 14.94 13.83 7.26
CA LEU A 589 15.73 14.36 8.39
C LEU A 589 16.29 13.27 9.33
N GLY A 590 15.94 12.01 9.09
CA GLY A 590 16.18 10.90 10.02
C GLY A 590 15.32 10.96 11.29
N SER A 591 15.18 9.82 11.98
CA SER A 591 14.34 9.70 13.19
C SER A 591 14.71 10.67 14.33
N ALA A 592 15.97 11.10 14.38
CA ALA A 592 16.43 12.10 15.34
C ALA A 592 15.96 13.53 15.00
N GLY A 593 15.95 13.89 13.71
CA GLY A 593 15.42 15.17 13.22
C GLY A 593 13.89 15.24 13.32
N ALA A 594 13.21 14.14 13.01
CA ALA A 594 11.74 13.99 13.07
C ALA A 594 11.16 13.88 14.49
N LYS A 595 11.95 14.12 15.55
CA LYS A 595 11.57 13.89 16.95
C LYS A 595 10.28 14.61 17.37
N LYS A 596 10.04 15.83 16.85
CA LYS A 596 8.84 16.61 17.16
C LYS A 596 7.59 15.96 16.57
N GLU A 597 7.62 15.59 15.29
CA GLU A 597 6.51 14.93 14.60
C GLU A 597 6.20 13.56 15.17
N ILE A 598 7.22 12.74 15.49
CA ILE A 598 7.04 11.43 16.14
C ILE A 598 6.34 11.59 17.49
N ALA A 599 6.73 12.59 18.31
CA ALA A 599 6.07 12.85 19.59
C ALA A 599 4.63 13.37 19.41
N MET A 600 4.37 14.23 18.42
CA MET A 600 3.02 14.71 18.11
C MET A 600 2.08 13.56 17.71
N ILE A 601 2.48 12.68 16.80
CA ILE A 601 1.62 11.57 16.36
C ILE A 601 1.42 10.52 17.46
N LYS A 602 2.45 10.24 18.28
CA LYS A 602 2.38 9.30 19.41
C LYS A 602 1.34 9.71 20.46
N VAL A 603 1.07 11.01 20.63
CA VAL A 603 -0.05 11.50 21.46
C VAL A 603 -1.36 11.49 20.66
N ALA A 604 -1.35 11.93 19.41
CA ALA A 604 -2.56 12.18 18.64
C ALA A 604 -3.31 10.88 18.26
N ALA A 605 -2.61 9.88 17.72
CA ALA A 605 -3.24 8.69 17.17
C ALA A 605 -3.93 7.82 18.24
N PRO A 606 -3.26 7.35 19.32
CA PRO A 606 -3.88 6.42 20.27
C PRO A 606 -5.16 6.98 20.92
N ARG A 607 -5.12 8.24 21.41
CA ARG A 607 -6.27 8.86 22.08
C ARG A 607 -7.44 9.15 21.13
N ALA A 608 -7.17 9.51 19.86
CA ALA A 608 -8.21 9.73 18.87
C ALA A 608 -8.92 8.42 18.54
N VAL A 609 -8.15 7.35 18.33
CA VAL A 609 -8.69 6.04 17.94
C VAL A 609 -9.39 5.33 19.10
N CYS A 610 -8.92 5.47 20.36
CA CYS A 610 -9.72 5.06 21.53
C CYS A 610 -11.15 5.61 21.49
N LYS A 611 -11.33 6.89 21.15
CA LYS A 611 -12.65 7.54 21.06
C LYS A 611 -13.49 7.05 19.87
N ILE A 612 -12.86 6.65 18.77
CA ILE A 612 -13.55 6.05 17.61
C ILE A 612 -14.06 4.64 17.96
N ILE A 613 -13.23 3.83 18.61
CA ILE A 613 -13.61 2.47 19.03
C ILE A 613 -14.70 2.52 20.10
N ASP A 614 -14.60 3.41 21.09
CA ASP A 614 -15.63 3.61 22.12
C ASP A 614 -17.00 3.96 21.52
N ARG A 615 -17.03 4.87 20.52
CA ARG A 615 -18.24 5.14 19.71
C ARG A 615 -18.73 3.88 18.98
N ALA A 616 -17.85 3.05 18.43
CA ALA A 616 -18.23 1.82 17.74
C ALA A 616 -18.81 0.78 18.70
N ILE A 617 -18.23 0.64 19.90
CA ILE A 617 -18.76 -0.18 21.00
C ILE A 617 -20.18 0.29 21.34
N GLN A 618 -20.37 1.61 21.53
CA GLN A 618 -21.67 2.19 21.86
C GLN A 618 -22.73 1.96 20.77
N VAL A 619 -22.36 2.01 19.48
CA VAL A 619 -23.25 1.70 18.35
C VAL A 619 -23.57 0.20 18.27
N CYS A 620 -22.65 -0.68 18.68
CA CYS A 620 -22.91 -2.11 18.80
C CYS A 620 -23.80 -2.50 19.99
N GLY A 621 -23.89 -1.63 21.00
CA GLY A 621 -24.58 -1.90 22.27
C GLY A 621 -23.81 -2.93 23.10
N GLY A 622 -24.53 -3.80 23.84
CA GLY A 622 -23.87 -4.86 24.64
C GLY A 622 -22.94 -5.77 23.85
N ALA A 623 -23.22 -6.01 22.56
CA ALA A 623 -22.35 -6.79 21.67
C ALA A 623 -21.01 -6.09 21.35
N GLY A 624 -20.90 -4.78 21.56
CA GLY A 624 -19.61 -4.08 21.43
C GLY A 624 -18.59 -4.47 22.51
N LEU A 625 -19.06 -5.05 23.61
CA LEU A 625 -18.26 -5.54 24.73
C LEU A 625 -18.03 -7.06 24.69
N SER A 626 -18.74 -7.80 23.83
CA SER A 626 -18.62 -9.27 23.74
C SER A 626 -17.52 -9.71 22.78
N GLN A 627 -17.17 -10.99 22.85
CA GLN A 627 -16.25 -11.67 21.95
C GLN A 627 -16.74 -11.75 20.49
N ASP A 628 -18.00 -11.40 20.21
CA ASP A 628 -18.59 -11.43 18.86
C ASP A 628 -18.02 -10.32 17.96
N TYR A 629 -17.39 -9.29 18.56
CA TYR A 629 -16.72 -8.20 17.87
C TYR A 629 -15.30 -7.98 18.42
N PRO A 630 -14.32 -7.58 17.58
CA PRO A 630 -12.96 -7.29 18.03
C PRO A 630 -12.84 -5.98 18.84
N LEU A 631 -13.92 -5.20 18.95
CA LEU A 631 -13.90 -3.81 19.45
C LEU A 631 -13.37 -3.67 20.88
N ALA A 632 -13.73 -4.57 21.80
CA ALA A 632 -13.24 -4.52 23.17
C ALA A 632 -11.71 -4.75 23.27
N ASN A 633 -11.18 -5.66 22.46
CA ASN A 633 -9.73 -5.89 22.35
C ASN A 633 -9.01 -4.70 21.67
N MET A 634 -9.58 -4.16 20.60
CA MET A 634 -9.10 -2.94 19.93
C MET A 634 -9.02 -1.76 20.89
N TYR A 635 -10.00 -1.60 21.78
CA TYR A 635 -9.99 -0.56 22.82
C TYR A 635 -8.88 -0.80 23.85
N ALA A 636 -8.72 -2.04 24.33
CA ALA A 636 -7.66 -2.41 25.27
C ALA A 636 -6.26 -2.11 24.71
N LEU A 637 -5.99 -2.51 23.46
CA LEU A 637 -4.73 -2.25 22.75
C LEU A 637 -4.46 -0.75 22.59
N THR A 638 -5.41 0.02 22.04
CA THR A 638 -5.22 1.46 21.84
C THR A 638 -5.08 2.23 23.16
N ARG A 639 -5.77 1.79 24.23
CA ARG A 639 -5.61 2.35 25.57
C ARG A 639 -4.22 2.06 26.16
N ALA A 640 -3.63 0.88 25.89
CA ALA A 640 -2.27 0.56 26.28
C ALA A 640 -1.21 1.38 25.51
N LEU A 641 -1.44 1.71 24.24
CA LEU A 641 -0.56 2.58 23.44
C LEU A 641 -0.46 4.03 23.96
N ARG A 642 -1.34 4.46 24.87
CA ARG A 642 -1.22 5.73 25.62
C ARG A 642 -0.23 5.66 26.80
N LEU A 643 0.39 4.50 27.05
CA LEU A 643 1.37 4.24 28.10
C LEU A 643 2.66 3.63 27.53
N ALA A 644 2.52 2.63 26.65
CA ALA A 644 3.63 2.01 25.93
C ALA A 644 4.43 3.05 25.10
N ASP A 645 5.74 2.83 24.93
CA ASP A 645 6.69 3.74 24.26
C ASP A 645 6.70 5.20 24.76
N GLY A 646 6.25 5.40 26.00
CA GLY A 646 6.16 6.68 26.70
C GLY A 646 4.70 7.17 26.82
N PRO A 647 4.26 7.57 28.03
CA PRO A 647 2.93 8.15 28.24
C PRO A 647 2.69 9.44 27.48
N ASP A 648 1.43 9.73 27.17
CA ASP A 648 0.99 10.94 26.45
C ASP A 648 1.60 12.23 27.05
N GLU A 649 1.65 12.33 28.38
CA GLU A 649 2.07 13.52 29.14
C GLU A 649 3.58 13.80 29.00
N VAL A 650 4.40 12.75 28.85
CA VAL A 650 5.85 12.88 28.59
C VAL A 650 6.10 13.43 27.20
N HIS A 651 5.35 12.95 26.21
CA HIS A 651 5.43 13.43 24.82
C HIS A 651 4.88 14.85 24.67
N LEU A 652 3.78 15.19 25.34
CA LEU A 652 3.25 16.57 25.41
C LEU A 652 4.29 17.55 25.97
N SER A 653 4.96 17.17 27.06
CA SER A 653 6.04 17.98 27.66
C SER A 653 7.22 18.17 26.71
N ALA A 654 7.61 17.12 25.98
CA ALA A 654 8.65 17.20 24.97
C ALA A 654 8.27 18.10 23.78
N VAL A 655 7.03 18.00 23.28
CA VAL A 655 6.50 18.86 22.20
C VAL A 655 6.48 20.33 22.64
N ALA A 656 5.99 20.64 23.85
CA ALA A 656 5.99 22.00 24.39
C ALA A 656 7.41 22.58 24.51
N ALA A 657 8.38 21.79 24.98
CA ALA A 657 9.77 22.21 25.10
C ALA A 657 10.45 22.44 23.73
N MET A 658 10.06 21.70 22.69
CA MET A 658 10.55 21.93 21.32
C MET A 658 9.88 23.18 20.71
N GLU A 659 8.55 23.32 20.83
CA GLU A 659 7.81 24.48 20.34
C GLU A 659 8.35 25.81 20.89
N LEU A 660 8.62 25.90 22.20
CA LEU A 660 9.19 27.10 22.81
C LEU A 660 10.58 27.46 22.26
N ARG A 661 11.39 26.47 21.85
CA ARG A 661 12.70 26.70 21.23
C ARG A 661 12.56 27.20 19.80
N ASP A 662 11.63 26.61 19.04
CA ASP A 662 11.36 27.00 17.65
C ASP A 662 10.83 28.45 17.60
N GLN A 663 9.91 28.80 18.49
CA GLN A 663 9.41 30.18 18.63
C GLN A 663 10.51 31.16 19.05
N ALA A 664 11.38 30.78 19.98
CA ALA A 664 12.53 31.61 20.39
C ALA A 664 13.54 31.82 19.24
N ALA A 665 13.78 30.80 18.41
CA ALA A 665 14.61 30.92 17.22
C ALA A 665 13.95 31.84 16.16
N GLY A 666 12.64 31.67 15.90
CA GLY A 666 11.88 32.47 14.96
C GLY A 666 11.68 33.95 15.35
N MET A 667 11.85 34.30 16.63
CA MET A 667 11.96 35.70 17.07
C MET A 667 13.35 36.28 16.80
N ARG A 668 14.42 35.49 16.97
CA ARG A 668 15.81 35.94 16.75
C ARG A 668 16.18 36.13 15.28
N SER A 669 15.44 35.53 14.34
CA SER A 669 15.64 35.75 12.89
C SER A 669 14.87 36.94 12.32
N LYS A 670 14.11 37.66 13.17
CA LYS A 670 13.34 38.88 12.81
C LYS A 670 13.94 40.17 13.38
N VAL A 671 15.06 40.06 14.09
CA VAL A 671 15.88 41.15 14.66
C VAL A 671 17.24 41.11 13.98
#